data_AF-A0A820B822-F1
#
_entry.id   AF-A0A820B822-F1
#
_cell.length_a   1.000
_cell.length_b   1.000
_cell.length_c   1.000
_cell.angle_alpha   90.00
_cell.angle_beta   90.00
_cell.angle_gamma   90.00
#
_symmetry.space_group_name_H-M   'P 1'
#
loop_
_entity.id
_entity.type
_entity.pdbx_description
1 polymer ?
#
loop_
_entity_poly.entity_id
_entity_poly.type
_entity_poly.pdbx_seq_one_letter_code
_entity_poly.pdbx_strand_id
1 'polypeptide(L)'
;MGEKVATNEVIIKLSNALEDKCGDVRWDACQALGTMGGKAATYEVITRLARALGDEFDDVGWSARQALNNIGEKAATNEVITKLVSALEDKSEWVRASVCEALGNMGENAATNEVITKLVSALEDASDRIRLSACKALGEMGGNAATNEVITKLVSALVDKWDGIKFYACIALENMGERAVTNEVITKLVSALEDKDMLSRFRVFNTLEKMGEKAATNEVITKLVSALEDRTEWVRVSACNALGNMGEKAATNAAITKLVSALEDRSEWVRASVCEVLGNMGEKAANNEVVTKLVSAFEDESDKVRRNACTALGKIGEKAATNEVITKVVSALDNESANVRYSACDALRNMGEKAATNEVITKVVSALDDESENVRYSACDALRNMGEKAATNEVITKVVSALDDESENVRYSASDALRNMREKAATNEAITKLVSVLEDKSERVRRVACEALGRMGERAATNEVITKLVSALEDESDDVRSCACEALGEMGGNAATNEVITKLVSALVDKWDGIKFYACIALGNMDERAVTNEVITKLVSALEEKGGSIRSSACKALEKIGEKAATIEVITKLVSALEDKSEWIRSRACNALGKMGEKAAMNEVITKLVNKRDADGRLSYEVVKAIDGIFRSSVIMIDYGPMLISILCVFGRQLACFKNVSLGELIRKFFDAQDVDWLLPVTEMALQSGAAVSISKDKLMVYDNGELIELPVPNSKLHNELVESFTNKAKALHLFFEIPSNLEN
;
A
#
# COMPACT_ATOMS: atom_id res chain seq x y z
N MET A 1 -25.94 19.13 39.13
CA MET A 1 -24.50 19.00 39.47
C MET A 1 -23.82 17.77 38.83
N GLY A 2 -24.57 16.82 38.25
CA GLY A 2 -24.05 15.82 37.30
C GLY A 2 -22.87 14.99 37.79
N GLU A 3 -21.95 14.61 36.89
CA GLU A 3 -20.75 13.81 37.20
C GLU A 3 -19.83 14.41 38.29
N LYS A 4 -19.94 15.72 38.59
CA LYS A 4 -19.07 16.41 39.56
C LYS A 4 -19.43 16.10 41.02
N VAL A 5 -20.63 15.59 41.29
CA VAL A 5 -21.10 15.22 42.64
C VAL A 5 -21.31 13.71 42.84
N ALA A 6 -20.99 12.90 41.82
CA ALA A 6 -21.10 11.44 41.82
C ALA A 6 -20.01 10.80 42.70
N THR A 7 -20.14 10.94 44.02
CA THR A 7 -19.32 10.22 45.01
C THR A 7 -19.98 8.89 45.37
N ASN A 8 -19.21 7.91 45.83
CA ASN A 8 -19.74 6.59 46.23
C ASN A 8 -20.87 6.70 47.27
N GLU A 9 -20.76 7.63 48.23
CA GLU A 9 -21.79 7.83 49.25
C GLU A 9 -23.11 8.33 48.65
N VAL A 10 -23.04 9.28 47.72
CA VAL A 10 -24.22 9.84 47.02
C VAL A 10 -24.86 8.77 46.14
N ILE A 11 -24.06 7.99 45.41
CA ILE A 11 -24.53 6.90 44.56
C ILE A 11 -25.27 5.83 45.38
N ILE A 12 -24.72 5.43 46.53
CA ILE A 12 -25.37 4.44 47.42
C ILE A 12 -26.71 4.97 47.95
N LYS A 13 -26.77 6.23 48.39
CA LYS A 13 -28.02 6.83 48.90
C LYS A 13 -29.10 6.89 47.83
N LEU A 14 -28.74 7.34 46.62
CA LEU A 14 -29.68 7.38 45.49
C LEU A 14 -30.08 5.99 45.02
N SER A 15 -29.15 5.02 45.04
CA SER A 15 -29.46 3.63 44.74
C SER A 15 -30.52 3.08 45.72
N ASN A 16 -30.40 3.36 47.02
CA ASN A 16 -31.42 2.93 48.00
C ASN A 16 -32.75 3.66 47.81
N ALA A 17 -32.73 4.92 47.37
CA ALA A 17 -33.93 5.72 47.11
C ALA A 17 -34.78 5.17 45.95
N LEU A 18 -34.20 4.35 45.06
CA LEU A 18 -34.96 3.61 44.03
C LEU A 18 -35.92 2.57 44.60
N GLU A 19 -35.81 2.20 45.87
CA GLU A 19 -36.70 1.26 46.56
C GLU A 19 -37.64 1.97 47.57
N ASP A 20 -37.67 3.32 47.56
CA ASP A 20 -38.56 4.08 48.42
C ASP A 20 -40.03 3.77 48.12
N LYS A 21 -40.93 3.93 49.09
CA LYS A 21 -42.37 3.72 48.88
C LYS A 21 -43.01 4.83 48.05
N CYS A 22 -42.43 6.03 48.03
CA CYS A 22 -42.91 7.18 47.27
C CYS A 22 -42.39 7.15 45.83
N GLY A 23 -43.31 7.17 44.86
CA GLY A 23 -42.98 7.21 43.43
C GLY A 23 -42.12 8.41 43.02
N ASP A 24 -42.41 9.59 43.56
CA ASP A 24 -41.64 10.82 43.26
C ASP A 24 -40.17 10.70 43.68
N VAL A 25 -39.90 10.06 44.82
CA VAL A 25 -38.53 9.82 45.32
C VAL A 25 -37.78 8.86 44.40
N ARG A 26 -38.46 7.80 43.93
CA ARG A 26 -37.87 6.85 42.97
C ARG A 26 -37.59 7.53 41.63
N TRP A 27 -38.50 8.39 41.17
CA TRP A 27 -38.33 9.18 39.94
C TRP A 27 -37.13 10.13 40.02
N ASP A 28 -37.03 10.91 41.09
CA ASP A 28 -35.90 11.81 41.33
C ASP A 28 -34.57 11.06 41.43
N ALA A 29 -34.58 9.88 42.07
CA ALA A 29 -33.42 9.02 42.17
C ALA A 29 -32.97 8.52 40.79
N CYS A 30 -33.90 8.08 39.94
CA CYS A 30 -33.61 7.69 38.56
C CYS A 30 -32.95 8.83 37.78
N GLN A 31 -33.54 10.03 37.79
CA GLN A 31 -32.95 11.18 37.08
C GLN A 31 -31.57 11.56 37.62
N ALA A 32 -31.41 11.59 38.94
CA ALA A 32 -30.15 11.95 39.56
C ALA A 32 -29.05 10.96 39.15
N LEU A 33 -29.32 9.65 39.20
CA LEU A 33 -28.38 8.60 38.78
C LEU A 33 -28.08 8.68 37.28
N GLY A 34 -29.08 8.94 36.45
CA GLY A 34 -28.89 9.17 35.02
C GLY A 34 -27.96 10.34 34.72
N THR A 35 -28.14 11.48 35.39
CA THR A 35 -27.30 12.68 35.18
C THR A 35 -25.86 12.51 35.66
N MET A 36 -25.58 11.47 36.45
CA MET A 36 -24.22 11.09 36.86
C MET A 36 -23.51 10.20 35.83
N GLY A 37 -24.24 9.74 34.81
CA GLY A 37 -23.70 8.96 33.69
C GLY A 37 -22.91 7.73 34.14
N GLY A 38 -21.83 7.41 33.42
CA GLY A 38 -21.00 6.23 33.67
C GLY A 38 -20.39 6.13 35.08
N LYS A 39 -20.36 7.21 35.89
CA LYS A 39 -19.89 7.12 37.28
C LYS A 39 -20.90 6.43 38.21
N ALA A 40 -22.19 6.46 37.86
CA ALA A 40 -23.22 5.74 38.59
C ALA A 40 -23.35 4.28 38.17
N ALA A 41 -22.51 3.80 37.24
CA ALA A 41 -22.52 2.45 36.66
C ALA A 41 -22.06 1.35 37.64
N THR A 42 -22.65 1.30 38.82
CA THR A 42 -22.43 0.23 39.79
C THR A 42 -23.48 -0.85 39.64
N TYR A 43 -23.12 -2.07 40.02
CA TYR A 43 -24.03 -3.23 39.99
C TYR A 43 -25.37 -2.97 40.69
N GLU A 44 -25.35 -2.41 41.90
CA GLU A 44 -26.55 -2.17 42.70
C GLU A 44 -27.48 -1.12 42.07
N VAL A 45 -26.90 -0.04 41.54
CA VAL A 45 -27.64 1.00 40.82
C VAL A 45 -28.35 0.42 39.61
N ILE A 46 -27.64 -0.31 38.76
CA ILE A 46 -28.20 -0.82 37.51
C ILE A 46 -29.29 -1.86 37.78
N THR A 47 -29.11 -2.72 38.79
CA THR A 47 -30.12 -3.71 39.17
C THR A 47 -31.39 -3.06 39.71
N ARG A 48 -31.27 -2.01 40.53
CA ARG A 48 -32.43 -1.31 41.07
C ARG A 48 -33.10 -0.43 40.04
N LEU A 49 -32.34 0.21 39.15
CA LEU A 49 -32.88 0.90 37.98
C LEU A 49 -33.63 -0.11 37.10
N ALA A 50 -33.08 -1.32 36.89
CA ALA A 50 -33.74 -2.40 36.15
C ALA A 50 -35.10 -2.80 36.74
N ARG A 51 -35.23 -2.86 38.08
CA ARG A 51 -36.50 -3.10 38.76
C ARG A 51 -37.46 -1.91 38.65
N ALA A 52 -36.95 -0.69 38.80
CA ALA A 52 -37.71 0.55 38.67
C ALA A 52 -38.26 0.79 37.25
N LEU A 53 -37.86 -0.02 36.25
CA LEU A 53 -38.46 0.01 34.91
C LEU A 53 -39.88 -0.58 34.86
N GLY A 54 -40.19 -1.50 35.78
CA GLY A 54 -41.52 -2.10 35.96
C GLY A 54 -42.25 -1.53 37.18
N ASP A 55 -41.94 -0.29 37.55
CA ASP A 55 -42.55 0.41 38.66
C ASP A 55 -44.06 0.58 38.48
N GLU A 56 -44.80 0.69 39.58
CA GLU A 56 -46.25 0.93 39.55
C GLU A 56 -46.62 2.29 38.93
N PHE A 57 -45.68 3.25 38.93
CA PHE A 57 -45.83 4.55 38.28
C PHE A 57 -45.06 4.59 36.95
N ASP A 58 -45.78 4.81 35.85
CA ASP A 58 -45.21 4.85 34.49
C ASP A 58 -44.07 5.88 34.34
N ASP A 59 -44.16 7.00 35.04
CA ASP A 59 -43.15 8.08 35.02
C ASP A 59 -41.81 7.63 35.61
N VAL A 60 -41.84 6.85 36.70
CA VAL A 60 -40.64 6.25 37.30
C VAL A 60 -40.00 5.28 36.33
N GLY A 61 -40.82 4.44 35.69
CA GLY A 61 -40.38 3.50 34.65
C GLY A 61 -39.76 4.20 33.44
N TRP A 62 -40.30 5.34 33.01
CA TRP A 62 -39.69 6.17 31.96
C TRP A 62 -38.36 6.79 32.42
N SER A 63 -38.32 7.32 33.64
CA SER A 63 -37.10 7.93 34.18
C SER A 63 -35.98 6.90 34.39
N ALA A 64 -36.32 5.68 34.78
CA ALA A 64 -35.35 4.58 34.91
C ALA A 64 -34.74 4.21 33.54
N ARG A 65 -35.54 4.23 32.46
CA ARG A 65 -35.02 4.04 31.08
C ARG A 65 -34.03 5.12 30.71
N GLN A 66 -34.38 6.38 30.94
CA GLN A 66 -33.50 7.50 30.65
C GLN A 66 -32.24 7.49 31.50
N ALA A 67 -32.33 7.01 32.74
CA ALA A 67 -31.17 6.83 33.59
C ALA A 67 -30.19 5.81 32.99
N LEU A 68 -30.69 4.64 32.59
CA LEU A 68 -29.87 3.60 31.97
C LEU A 68 -29.28 4.05 30.62
N ASN A 69 -30.06 4.75 29.79
CA ASN A 69 -29.57 5.38 28.55
C ASN A 69 -28.37 6.29 28.82
N ASN A 70 -28.46 7.15 29.84
CA ASN A 70 -27.42 8.13 30.15
C ASN A 70 -26.18 7.50 30.79
N ILE A 71 -26.28 6.30 31.38
CA ILE A 71 -25.12 5.56 31.89
C ILE A 71 -24.33 4.93 30.71
N GLY A 72 -25.03 4.40 29.70
CA GLY A 72 -24.48 3.98 28.40
C GLY A 72 -23.41 2.88 28.46
N GLU A 73 -22.50 2.88 27.46
CA GLU A 73 -21.47 1.85 27.27
C GLU A 73 -20.55 1.61 28.47
N LYS A 74 -20.33 2.62 29.33
CA LYS A 74 -19.49 2.51 30.53
C LYS A 74 -20.09 1.59 31.60
N ALA A 75 -21.36 1.21 31.45
CA ALA A 75 -22.02 0.21 32.30
C ALA A 75 -21.70 -1.24 31.95
N ALA A 76 -21.09 -1.50 30.79
CA ALA A 76 -20.82 -2.85 30.28
C ALA A 76 -19.67 -3.56 31.04
N THR A 77 -19.78 -3.68 32.36
CA THR A 77 -18.87 -4.48 33.18
C THR A 77 -19.39 -5.91 33.30
N ASN A 78 -18.50 -6.89 33.44
CA ASN A 78 -18.89 -8.31 33.55
C ASN A 78 -19.89 -8.55 34.70
N GLU A 79 -19.71 -7.91 35.85
CA GLU A 79 -20.59 -8.05 37.02
C GLU A 79 -22.02 -7.56 36.73
N VAL A 80 -22.14 -6.41 36.04
CA VAL A 80 -23.43 -5.84 35.62
C VAL A 80 -24.09 -6.73 34.57
N ILE A 81 -23.32 -7.17 33.57
CA ILE A 81 -23.82 -8.00 32.46
C ILE A 81 -24.39 -9.33 32.97
N THR A 82 -23.64 -10.07 33.81
CA THR A 82 -24.10 -11.37 34.36
C THR A 82 -25.43 -11.24 35.11
N LYS A 83 -25.66 -10.11 35.77
CA LYS A 83 -26.84 -9.89 36.57
C LYS A 83 -28.04 -9.40 35.75
N LEU A 84 -27.80 -8.55 34.75
CA LEU A 84 -28.83 -8.23 33.76
C LEU A 84 -29.26 -9.49 32.99
N VAL A 85 -28.33 -10.37 32.64
CA VAL A 85 -28.65 -11.69 32.06
C VAL A 85 -29.60 -12.48 32.96
N SER A 86 -29.38 -12.51 34.28
CA SER A 86 -30.30 -13.19 35.21
C SER A 86 -31.69 -12.51 35.29
N ALA A 87 -31.75 -11.20 35.10
CA ALA A 87 -33.00 -10.42 35.13
C ALA A 87 -33.82 -10.56 33.82
N LEU A 88 -33.24 -11.10 32.74
CA LEU A 88 -33.98 -11.50 31.54
C LEU A 88 -34.93 -12.68 31.80
N GLU A 89 -34.85 -13.35 32.96
CA GLU A 89 -35.77 -14.42 33.36
C GLU A 89 -36.81 -13.96 34.39
N ASP A 90 -36.90 -12.65 34.65
CA ASP A 90 -37.87 -12.11 35.61
C ASP A 90 -39.31 -12.39 35.17
N LYS A 91 -40.21 -12.58 36.14
CA LYS A 91 -41.64 -12.84 35.89
C LYS A 91 -42.32 -11.66 35.21
N SER A 92 -41.88 -10.44 35.51
CA SER A 92 -42.43 -9.21 34.94
C SER A 92 -41.91 -8.99 33.52
N GLU A 93 -42.83 -8.93 32.56
CA GLU A 93 -42.49 -8.62 31.16
C GLU A 93 -41.85 -7.23 31.01
N TRP A 94 -42.20 -6.29 31.90
CA TRP A 94 -41.67 -4.93 31.91
C TRP A 94 -40.21 -4.91 32.31
N VAL A 95 -39.85 -5.72 33.31
CA VAL A 95 -38.45 -5.88 33.73
C VAL A 95 -37.66 -6.52 32.59
N ARG A 96 -38.15 -7.63 32.00
CA ARG A 96 -37.47 -8.29 30.87
C ARG A 96 -37.23 -7.36 29.68
N ALA A 97 -38.27 -6.66 29.21
CA ALA A 97 -38.16 -5.74 28.07
C ALA A 97 -37.15 -4.62 28.32
N SER A 98 -37.11 -4.12 29.55
CA SER A 98 -36.27 -2.99 29.90
C SER A 98 -34.82 -3.40 30.18
N VAL A 99 -34.61 -4.64 30.62
CA VAL A 99 -33.28 -5.26 30.65
C VAL A 99 -32.72 -5.44 29.24
N CYS A 100 -33.54 -5.86 28.26
CA CYS A 100 -33.11 -5.88 26.86
C CYS A 100 -32.65 -4.48 26.40
N GLU A 101 -33.44 -3.43 26.65
CA GLU A 101 -33.02 -2.06 26.33
C GLU A 101 -31.73 -1.65 27.05
N ALA A 102 -31.60 -1.96 28.34
CA ALA A 102 -30.39 -1.65 29.09
C ALA A 102 -29.14 -2.29 28.48
N LEU A 103 -29.24 -3.56 28.07
CA LEU A 103 -28.17 -4.29 27.38
C LEU A 103 -27.86 -3.72 25.99
N GLY A 104 -28.88 -3.28 25.26
CA GLY A 104 -28.70 -2.60 23.97
C GLY A 104 -27.94 -1.28 24.10
N ASN A 105 -28.32 -0.44 25.06
CA ASN A 105 -27.66 0.84 25.33
C ASN A 105 -26.22 0.73 25.85
N MET A 106 -25.83 -0.46 26.34
CA MET A 106 -24.43 -0.77 26.63
C MET A 106 -23.59 -0.99 25.36
N GLY A 107 -24.24 -1.05 24.20
CA GLY A 107 -23.64 -1.09 22.88
C GLY A 107 -22.83 -2.36 22.63
N GLU A 108 -21.84 -2.22 21.76
CA GLU A 108 -20.95 -3.30 21.35
C GLU A 108 -20.26 -4.04 22.52
N ASN A 109 -20.03 -3.36 23.65
CA ASN A 109 -19.36 -3.94 24.82
C ASN A 109 -20.22 -4.97 25.56
N ALA A 110 -21.55 -4.94 25.41
CA ALA A 110 -22.45 -5.93 26.00
C ALA A 110 -22.67 -7.16 25.11
N ALA A 111 -22.10 -7.21 23.90
CA ALA A 111 -22.26 -8.30 22.94
C ALA A 111 -21.46 -9.57 23.33
N THR A 112 -21.66 -10.09 24.53
CA THR A 112 -21.09 -11.36 24.98
C THR A 112 -21.94 -12.53 24.49
N ASN A 113 -21.34 -13.72 24.35
CA ASN A 113 -22.08 -14.92 23.93
C ASN A 113 -23.30 -15.21 24.82
N GLU A 114 -23.16 -15.01 26.14
CA GLU A 114 -24.24 -15.25 27.10
C GLU A 114 -25.41 -14.28 26.88
N VAL A 115 -25.11 -12.99 26.70
CA VAL A 115 -26.13 -11.96 26.39
C VAL A 115 -26.82 -12.26 25.07
N ILE A 116 -26.05 -12.59 24.03
CA ILE A 116 -26.57 -12.90 22.70
C ILE A 116 -27.54 -14.09 22.77
N THR A 117 -27.17 -15.19 23.43
CA THR A 117 -28.05 -16.37 23.57
C THR A 117 -29.37 -16.05 24.27
N LYS A 118 -29.33 -15.18 25.29
CA LYS A 118 -30.55 -14.78 26.02
C LYS A 118 -31.41 -13.82 25.22
N LEU A 119 -30.82 -12.87 24.49
CA LEU A 119 -31.55 -11.99 23.58
C LEU A 119 -32.16 -12.76 22.41
N VAL A 120 -31.46 -13.78 21.88
CA VAL A 120 -32.00 -14.72 20.90
C VAL A 120 -33.24 -15.43 21.43
N SER A 121 -33.23 -15.86 22.71
CA SER A 121 -34.41 -16.45 23.34
C SER A 121 -35.55 -15.43 23.51
N ALA A 122 -35.22 -14.18 23.83
CA ALA A 122 -36.17 -13.08 23.99
C ALA A 122 -36.85 -12.68 22.66
N LEU A 123 -36.20 -12.91 21.51
CA LEU A 123 -36.83 -12.75 20.18
C LEU A 123 -38.00 -13.72 19.94
N GLU A 124 -38.17 -14.76 20.77
CA GLU A 124 -39.26 -15.73 20.68
C GLU A 124 -40.27 -15.60 21.83
N ASP A 125 -40.14 -14.57 22.68
CA ASP A 125 -41.05 -14.35 23.81
C ASP A 125 -42.48 -14.09 23.31
N ALA A 126 -43.47 -14.56 24.08
CA ALA A 126 -44.89 -14.36 23.78
C ALA A 126 -45.26 -12.86 23.73
N SER A 127 -44.61 -12.04 24.57
CA SER A 127 -44.79 -10.60 24.63
C SER A 127 -44.10 -9.93 23.43
N ASP A 128 -44.89 -9.22 22.61
CA ASP A 128 -44.42 -8.45 21.47
C ASP A 128 -43.45 -7.34 21.86
N ARG A 129 -43.62 -6.77 23.06
CA ARG A 129 -42.71 -5.78 23.60
C ARG A 129 -41.31 -6.33 23.84
N ILE A 130 -41.21 -7.55 24.37
CA ILE A 130 -39.91 -8.18 24.65
C ILE A 130 -39.20 -8.51 23.34
N ARG A 131 -39.92 -9.05 22.36
CA ARG A 131 -39.37 -9.29 21.01
C ARG A 131 -38.85 -8.00 20.39
N LEU A 132 -39.61 -6.91 20.49
CA LEU A 132 -39.21 -5.59 20.00
C LEU A 132 -37.95 -5.08 20.70
N SER A 133 -37.91 -5.10 22.03
CA SER A 133 -36.76 -4.66 22.81
C SER A 133 -35.52 -5.53 22.53
N ALA A 134 -35.69 -6.82 22.29
CA ALA A 134 -34.60 -7.72 21.90
C ALA A 134 -34.05 -7.39 20.51
N CYS A 135 -34.91 -7.14 19.51
CA CYS A 135 -34.48 -6.67 18.18
C CYS A 135 -33.65 -5.38 18.29
N LYS A 136 -34.17 -4.40 19.03
CA LYS A 136 -33.50 -3.11 19.25
C LYS A 136 -32.12 -3.31 19.90
N ALA A 137 -32.07 -4.10 20.97
CA ALA A 137 -30.83 -4.36 21.71
C ALA A 137 -29.75 -5.02 20.85
N LEU A 138 -30.12 -6.04 20.07
CA LEU A 138 -29.20 -6.72 19.15
C LEU A 138 -28.71 -5.76 18.05
N GLY A 139 -29.55 -4.83 17.60
CA GLY A 139 -29.16 -3.79 16.65
C GLY A 139 -28.20 -2.76 17.23
N GLU A 140 -28.37 -2.36 18.49
CA GLU A 140 -27.47 -1.42 19.19
C GLU A 140 -26.11 -2.06 19.51
N MET A 141 -26.05 -3.40 19.62
CA MET A 141 -24.79 -4.17 19.69
C MET A 141 -24.06 -4.28 18.35
N GLY A 142 -24.70 -3.89 17.25
CA GLY A 142 -24.12 -3.80 15.91
C GLY A 142 -23.51 -5.10 15.39
N GLY A 143 -22.43 -4.97 14.62
CA GLY A 143 -21.77 -6.10 13.97
C GLY A 143 -21.20 -7.17 14.92
N ASN A 144 -21.06 -6.89 16.22
CA ASN A 144 -20.56 -7.86 17.20
C ASN A 144 -21.64 -8.87 17.64
N ALA A 145 -22.91 -8.52 17.49
CA ALA A 145 -24.04 -9.44 17.70
C ALA A 145 -24.42 -10.26 16.45
N ALA A 146 -23.76 -10.04 15.30
CA ALA A 146 -24.10 -10.64 14.01
C ALA A 146 -23.68 -12.13 13.90
N THR A 147 -24.22 -12.99 14.78
CA THR A 147 -24.05 -14.45 14.69
C THR A 147 -25.10 -15.04 13.75
N ASN A 148 -24.83 -16.23 13.18
CA ASN A 148 -25.80 -16.92 12.32
C ASN A 148 -27.16 -17.13 13.01
N GLU A 149 -27.15 -17.46 14.31
CA GLU A 149 -28.36 -17.68 15.09
C GLU A 149 -29.18 -16.38 15.25
N VAL A 150 -28.52 -15.27 15.57
CA VAL A 150 -29.16 -13.95 15.66
C VAL A 150 -29.75 -13.56 14.31
N ILE A 151 -29.00 -13.73 13.22
CA ILE A 151 -29.47 -13.40 11.88
C ILE A 151 -30.72 -14.23 11.53
N THR A 152 -30.73 -15.55 11.74
CA THR A 152 -31.90 -16.40 11.47
C THR A 152 -33.14 -15.98 12.28
N LYS A 153 -32.97 -15.58 13.55
CA LYS A 153 -34.10 -15.11 14.36
C LYS A 153 -34.59 -13.72 13.94
N LEU A 154 -33.69 -12.80 13.58
CA LEU A 154 -34.07 -11.49 13.04
C LEU A 154 -34.81 -11.64 11.69
N VAL A 155 -34.39 -12.59 10.85
CA VAL A 155 -35.11 -12.94 9.61
C VAL A 155 -36.53 -13.42 9.89
N SER A 156 -36.73 -14.19 10.96
CA SER A 156 -38.07 -14.61 11.40
C SER A 156 -38.89 -13.41 11.91
N ALA A 157 -38.24 -12.45 12.58
CA ALA A 157 -38.88 -11.22 13.06
C ALA A 157 -39.29 -10.25 11.94
N LEU A 158 -38.66 -10.31 10.75
CA LEU A 158 -39.07 -9.53 9.56
C LEU A 158 -40.48 -9.88 9.07
N VAL A 159 -41.00 -11.07 9.41
CA VAL A 159 -42.35 -11.52 9.04
C VAL A 159 -43.29 -11.62 10.25
N ASP A 160 -42.94 -10.98 11.37
CA ASP A 160 -43.81 -10.93 12.57
C ASP A 160 -45.16 -10.25 12.23
N LYS A 161 -46.19 -10.58 13.00
CA LYS A 161 -47.53 -9.99 12.87
C LYS A 161 -47.55 -8.49 13.20
N TRP A 162 -46.60 -7.99 13.98
CA TRP A 162 -46.54 -6.59 14.41
C TRP A 162 -45.48 -5.80 13.62
N ASP A 163 -45.92 -4.71 12.98
CA ASP A 163 -45.04 -3.88 12.14
C ASP A 163 -43.88 -3.25 12.91
N GLY A 164 -44.06 -2.95 14.20
CA GLY A 164 -42.98 -2.46 15.06
C GLY A 164 -41.82 -3.46 15.16
N ILE A 165 -42.11 -4.76 15.25
CA ILE A 165 -41.06 -5.79 15.34
C ILE A 165 -40.31 -5.91 14.02
N LYS A 166 -41.02 -5.90 12.89
CA LYS A 166 -40.41 -5.88 11.55
C LYS A 166 -39.46 -4.69 11.39
N PHE A 167 -39.91 -3.52 11.82
CA PHE A 167 -39.16 -2.28 11.75
C PHE A 167 -37.83 -2.37 12.54
N TYR A 168 -37.88 -2.82 13.80
CA TYR A 168 -36.66 -2.97 14.60
C TYR A 168 -35.78 -4.14 14.14
N ALA A 169 -36.35 -5.19 13.55
CA ALA A 169 -35.58 -6.26 12.92
C ALA A 169 -34.79 -5.75 11.70
N CYS A 170 -35.39 -4.91 10.85
CA CYS A 170 -34.67 -4.24 9.76
C CYS A 170 -33.54 -3.33 10.28
N ILE A 171 -33.78 -2.55 11.34
CA ILE A 171 -32.76 -1.68 11.95
C ILE A 171 -31.61 -2.53 12.51
N ALA A 172 -31.91 -3.65 13.16
CA ALA A 172 -30.88 -4.53 13.68
C ALA A 172 -29.98 -5.07 12.56
N LEU A 173 -30.57 -5.52 11.46
CA LEU A 173 -29.83 -5.97 10.28
C LEU A 173 -29.07 -4.83 9.59
N GLU A 174 -29.62 -3.61 9.56
CA GLU A 174 -28.96 -2.40 9.06
C GLU A 174 -27.69 -2.09 9.84
N ASN A 175 -27.77 -2.09 11.18
CA ASN A 175 -26.63 -1.81 12.07
C ASN A 175 -25.57 -2.92 12.06
N MET A 176 -25.97 -4.16 11.76
CA MET A 176 -25.03 -5.27 11.53
C MET A 176 -24.32 -5.17 10.17
N GLY A 177 -24.90 -4.41 9.23
CA GLY A 177 -24.33 -4.11 7.91
C GLY A 177 -23.97 -5.35 7.10
N GLU A 178 -22.79 -5.32 6.50
CA GLU A 178 -22.26 -6.42 5.68
C GLU A 178 -22.18 -7.79 6.37
N ARG A 179 -22.12 -7.84 7.70
CA ARG A 179 -22.04 -9.11 8.46
C ARG A 179 -23.37 -9.85 8.51
N ALA A 180 -24.49 -9.14 8.33
CA ALA A 180 -25.82 -9.74 8.31
C ALA A 180 -26.20 -10.36 6.95
N VAL A 181 -25.36 -10.22 5.92
CA VAL A 181 -25.74 -10.63 4.56
C VAL A 181 -25.74 -12.16 4.42
N THR A 182 -26.94 -12.72 4.26
CA THR A 182 -27.18 -14.13 3.91
C THR A 182 -28.25 -14.23 2.83
N ASN A 183 -28.31 -15.35 2.10
CA ASN A 183 -29.34 -15.56 1.07
C ASN A 183 -30.77 -15.45 1.65
N GLU A 184 -30.96 -15.90 2.88
CA GLU A 184 -32.25 -15.86 3.56
C GLU A 184 -32.66 -14.40 3.89
N VAL A 185 -31.72 -13.61 4.43
CA VAL A 185 -31.92 -12.18 4.69
C VAL A 185 -32.29 -11.46 3.40
N ILE A 186 -31.53 -11.67 2.33
CA ILE A 186 -31.80 -11.06 1.02
C ILE A 186 -33.20 -11.41 0.52
N THR A 187 -33.58 -12.69 0.58
CA THR A 187 -34.91 -13.15 0.13
C THR A 187 -36.04 -12.47 0.90
N LYS A 188 -35.91 -12.33 2.22
CA LYS A 188 -36.93 -11.65 3.05
C LYS A 188 -36.98 -10.15 2.82
N LEU A 189 -35.81 -9.49 2.73
CA LEU A 189 -35.76 -8.05 2.42
C LEU A 189 -36.37 -7.77 1.05
N VAL A 190 -36.11 -8.59 0.04
CA VAL A 190 -36.75 -8.48 -1.28
C VAL A 190 -38.27 -8.55 -1.18
N SER A 191 -38.82 -9.47 -0.37
CA SER A 191 -40.28 -9.53 -0.15
C SER A 191 -40.83 -8.31 0.61
N ALA A 192 -40.04 -7.75 1.53
CA ALA A 192 -40.42 -6.58 2.32
C ALA A 192 -40.38 -5.26 1.52
N LEU A 193 -39.66 -5.22 0.39
CA LEU A 193 -39.75 -4.10 -0.56
C LEU A 193 -41.16 -3.93 -1.16
N GLU A 194 -41.99 -4.97 -1.12
CA GLU A 194 -43.38 -4.94 -1.62
C GLU A 194 -44.40 -4.65 -0.52
N ASP A 195 -43.97 -4.38 0.72
CA ASP A 195 -44.89 -4.06 1.81
C ASP A 195 -45.71 -2.81 1.46
N LYS A 196 -46.99 -2.80 1.87
CA LYS A 196 -47.88 -1.66 1.69
C LYS A 196 -47.41 -0.46 2.52
N ASP A 197 -46.83 -0.73 3.69
CA ASP A 197 -46.34 0.32 4.56
C ASP A 197 -45.09 1.00 4.01
N MET A 198 -45.15 2.32 3.92
CA MET A 198 -44.09 3.15 3.35
C MET A 198 -42.84 3.15 4.24
N LEU A 199 -43.02 3.20 5.56
CA LEU A 199 -41.90 3.24 6.51
C LEU A 199 -41.13 1.93 6.52
N SER A 200 -41.83 0.81 6.38
CA SER A 200 -41.23 -0.51 6.27
C SER A 200 -40.40 -0.64 4.99
N ARG A 201 -40.93 -0.22 3.83
CA ARG A 201 -40.15 -0.18 2.58
C ARG A 201 -38.92 0.72 2.70
N PHE A 202 -39.04 1.89 3.33
CA PHE A 202 -37.91 2.79 3.56
C PHE A 202 -36.77 2.09 4.27
N ARG A 203 -37.06 1.47 5.41
CA ARG A 203 -36.03 0.80 6.20
C ARG A 203 -35.33 -0.29 5.39
N VAL A 204 -36.06 -1.04 4.58
CA VAL A 204 -35.47 -2.05 3.71
C VAL A 204 -34.47 -1.44 2.72
N PHE A 205 -34.76 -0.28 2.11
CA PHE A 205 -33.78 0.40 1.26
C PHE A 205 -32.51 0.79 2.02
N ASN A 206 -32.63 1.36 3.22
CA ASN A 206 -31.47 1.71 4.04
C ASN A 206 -30.66 0.48 4.46
N THR A 207 -31.34 -0.61 4.84
CA THR A 207 -30.70 -1.88 5.16
C THR A 207 -29.89 -2.39 3.96
N LEU A 208 -30.47 -2.39 2.75
CA LEU A 208 -29.77 -2.79 1.53
C LEU A 208 -28.61 -1.86 1.18
N GLU A 209 -28.79 -0.55 1.37
CA GLU A 209 -27.75 0.47 1.19
C GLU A 209 -26.54 0.20 2.12
N LYS A 210 -26.78 -0.13 3.39
CA LYS A 210 -25.71 -0.45 4.38
C LYS A 210 -25.07 -1.81 4.16
N MET A 211 -25.78 -2.77 3.59
CA MET A 211 -25.23 -4.07 3.19
C MET A 211 -24.34 -3.96 1.94
N GLY A 212 -24.51 -2.90 1.14
CA GLY A 212 -23.62 -2.53 0.04
C GLY A 212 -23.42 -3.65 -0.99
N GLU A 213 -22.18 -3.78 -1.47
CA GLU A 213 -21.80 -4.69 -2.54
C GLU A 213 -22.10 -6.17 -2.24
N LYS A 214 -22.19 -6.58 -0.97
CA LYS A 214 -22.53 -7.98 -0.60
C LYS A 214 -23.99 -8.32 -0.84
N ALA A 215 -24.90 -7.34 -0.79
CA ALA A 215 -26.32 -7.53 -1.08
C ALA A 215 -26.67 -7.47 -2.57
N ALA A 216 -25.69 -7.23 -3.46
CA ALA A 216 -25.89 -7.01 -4.89
C ALA A 216 -26.21 -8.30 -5.67
N THR A 217 -27.38 -8.91 -5.41
CA THR A 217 -27.92 -10.03 -6.19
C THR A 217 -28.77 -9.52 -7.35
N ASN A 218 -28.92 -10.32 -8.41
CA ASN A 218 -29.75 -9.95 -9.57
C ASN A 218 -31.20 -9.64 -9.18
N GLU A 219 -31.76 -10.36 -8.20
CA GLU A 219 -33.11 -10.15 -7.72
C GLU A 219 -33.25 -8.80 -7.01
N VAL A 220 -32.32 -8.48 -6.09
CA VAL A 220 -32.28 -7.18 -5.40
C VAL A 220 -32.15 -6.04 -6.40
N ILE A 221 -31.18 -6.14 -7.32
CA ILE A 221 -30.96 -5.13 -8.37
C ILE A 221 -32.24 -4.92 -9.18
N THR A 222 -32.93 -6.00 -9.58
CA THR A 222 -34.18 -5.90 -10.38
C THR A 222 -35.28 -5.17 -9.63
N LYS A 223 -35.44 -5.42 -8.32
CA LYS A 223 -36.44 -4.71 -7.49
C LYS A 223 -36.08 -3.25 -7.28
N LEU A 224 -34.82 -2.93 -6.99
CA LEU A 224 -34.36 -1.55 -6.86
C LEU A 224 -34.54 -0.78 -8.17
N VAL A 225 -34.26 -1.42 -9.31
CA VAL A 225 -34.49 -0.82 -10.64
C VAL A 225 -35.97 -0.53 -10.89
N SER A 226 -36.88 -1.38 -10.42
CA SER A 226 -38.32 -1.12 -10.49
C SER A 226 -38.75 0.04 -9.58
N ALA A 227 -38.10 0.19 -8.42
CA ALA A 227 -38.35 1.29 -7.47
C ALA A 227 -37.89 2.67 -7.99
N LEU A 228 -37.03 2.72 -9.01
CA LEU A 228 -36.68 3.96 -9.72
C LEU A 228 -37.87 4.59 -10.45
N GLU A 229 -38.97 3.87 -10.65
CA GLU A 229 -40.18 4.39 -11.30
C GLU A 229 -41.30 4.70 -10.28
N ASP A 230 -41.01 4.62 -8.98
CA ASP A 230 -42.01 4.88 -7.95
C ASP A 230 -42.50 6.34 -8.00
N ARG A 231 -43.79 6.53 -7.72
CA ARG A 231 -44.42 7.87 -7.69
C ARG A 231 -43.78 8.79 -6.66
N THR A 232 -43.27 8.21 -5.58
CA THR A 232 -42.65 8.89 -4.45
C THR A 232 -41.19 9.19 -4.77
N GLU A 233 -40.84 10.48 -4.75
CA GLU A 233 -39.45 10.93 -4.93
C GLU A 233 -38.48 10.20 -4.00
N TRP A 234 -38.84 10.14 -2.73
CA TRP A 234 -38.00 9.59 -1.68
C TRP A 234 -37.67 8.09 -1.91
N VAL A 235 -38.63 7.30 -2.43
CA VAL A 235 -38.39 5.89 -2.81
C VAL A 235 -37.38 5.79 -3.97
N ARG A 236 -37.51 6.67 -4.98
CA ARG A 236 -36.57 6.70 -6.10
C ARG A 236 -35.15 7.04 -5.64
N VAL A 237 -35.00 8.04 -4.75
CA VAL A 237 -33.70 8.42 -4.17
C VAL A 237 -33.07 7.27 -3.38
N SER A 238 -33.83 6.59 -2.53
CA SER A 238 -33.30 5.46 -1.76
C SER A 238 -32.96 4.25 -2.61
N ALA A 239 -33.71 3.99 -3.68
CA ALA A 239 -33.34 2.99 -4.67
C ALA A 239 -32.03 3.34 -5.36
N CYS A 240 -31.82 4.61 -5.73
CA CYS A 240 -30.54 5.10 -6.23
C CYS A 240 -29.42 4.85 -5.21
N ASN A 241 -29.53 5.35 -3.99
CA ASN A 241 -28.47 5.22 -2.98
C ASN A 241 -28.08 3.75 -2.74
N ALA A 242 -29.07 2.85 -2.63
CA ALA A 242 -28.82 1.42 -2.49
C ALA A 242 -28.08 0.83 -3.70
N LEU A 243 -28.48 1.16 -4.93
CA LEU A 243 -27.76 0.76 -6.16
C LEU A 243 -26.34 1.34 -6.22
N GLY A 244 -26.15 2.58 -5.75
CA GLY A 244 -24.85 3.25 -5.70
C GLY A 244 -23.86 2.57 -4.75
N ASN A 245 -24.32 2.19 -3.56
CA ASN A 245 -23.47 1.48 -2.58
C ASN A 245 -23.23 0.00 -2.94
N MET A 246 -24.00 -0.56 -3.88
CA MET A 246 -23.68 -1.83 -4.52
C MET A 246 -22.57 -1.71 -5.57
N GLY A 247 -22.20 -0.48 -5.95
CA GLY A 247 -21.08 -0.15 -6.83
C GLY A 247 -21.13 -0.86 -8.18
N GLU A 248 -19.98 -1.33 -8.63
CA GLU A 248 -19.82 -2.00 -9.93
C GLU A 248 -20.71 -3.24 -10.11
N LYS A 249 -21.14 -3.93 -9.05
CA LYS A 249 -21.99 -5.12 -9.16
C LYS A 249 -23.42 -4.78 -9.60
N ALA A 250 -23.88 -3.56 -9.31
CA ALA A 250 -25.19 -3.09 -9.74
C ALA A 250 -25.21 -2.62 -11.21
N ALA A 251 -24.06 -2.53 -11.88
CA ALA A 251 -23.91 -2.04 -13.26
C ALA A 251 -24.43 -3.03 -14.33
N THR A 252 -25.69 -3.44 -14.22
CA THR A 252 -26.38 -4.26 -15.21
C THR A 252 -26.99 -3.38 -16.31
N ASN A 253 -27.18 -3.93 -17.53
CA ASN A 253 -27.80 -3.19 -18.62
C ASN A 253 -29.18 -2.62 -18.25
N ALA A 254 -30.00 -3.40 -17.54
CA ALA A 254 -31.32 -2.95 -17.10
C ALA A 254 -31.24 -1.78 -16.11
N ALA A 255 -30.31 -1.85 -15.14
CA ALA A 255 -30.09 -0.77 -14.19
C ALA A 255 -29.59 0.50 -14.89
N ILE A 256 -28.61 0.37 -15.78
CA ILE A 256 -28.06 1.50 -16.52
C ILE A 256 -29.13 2.18 -17.38
N THR A 257 -29.92 1.43 -18.16
CA THR A 257 -30.99 2.02 -18.99
C THR A 257 -32.01 2.80 -18.17
N LYS A 258 -32.42 2.28 -17.01
CA LYS A 258 -33.39 2.97 -16.14
C LYS A 258 -32.79 4.18 -15.42
N LEU A 259 -31.55 4.09 -14.96
CA LEU A 259 -30.82 5.22 -14.39
C LEU A 259 -30.63 6.33 -15.42
N VAL A 260 -30.27 5.99 -16.65
CA VAL A 260 -30.16 6.96 -17.75
C VAL A 260 -31.47 7.70 -17.99
N SER A 261 -32.62 7.00 -17.91
CA SER A 261 -33.94 7.64 -18.00
C SER A 261 -34.22 8.55 -16.80
N ALA A 262 -33.79 8.15 -15.60
CA ALA A 262 -33.96 8.89 -14.35
C ALA A 262 -33.06 10.13 -14.24
N LEU A 263 -32.08 10.34 -15.13
CA LEU A 263 -31.36 11.60 -15.26
C LEU A 263 -32.27 12.76 -15.70
N GLU A 264 -33.46 12.47 -16.24
CA GLU A 264 -34.47 13.47 -16.61
C GLU A 264 -35.62 13.55 -15.60
N ASP A 265 -35.42 13.01 -14.38
CA ASP A 265 -36.45 13.05 -13.34
C ASP A 265 -36.80 14.50 -12.96
N ARG A 266 -38.08 14.72 -12.64
CA ARG A 266 -38.61 16.01 -12.17
C ARG A 266 -37.91 16.53 -10.91
N SER A 267 -37.37 15.63 -10.07
CA SER A 267 -36.71 15.99 -8.83
C SER A 267 -35.20 16.10 -9.01
N GLU A 268 -34.63 17.24 -8.60
CA GLU A 268 -33.18 17.44 -8.58
C GLU A 268 -32.47 16.42 -7.66
N TRP A 269 -33.12 15.95 -6.60
CA TRP A 269 -32.55 14.97 -5.67
C TRP A 269 -32.36 13.63 -6.35
N VAL A 270 -33.34 13.20 -7.15
CA VAL A 270 -33.24 11.97 -7.95
C VAL A 270 -32.17 12.13 -9.01
N ARG A 271 -32.18 13.22 -9.80
CA ARG A 271 -31.16 13.46 -10.83
C ARG A 271 -29.73 13.46 -10.26
N ALA A 272 -29.52 14.14 -9.13
CA ALA A 272 -28.22 14.20 -8.47
C ALA A 272 -27.78 12.83 -7.93
N SER A 273 -28.69 12.07 -7.31
CA SER A 273 -28.41 10.70 -6.86
C SER A 273 -28.11 9.77 -8.03
N VAL A 274 -28.79 9.91 -9.16
CA VAL A 274 -28.54 9.11 -10.36
C VAL A 274 -27.12 9.35 -10.90
N CYS A 275 -26.68 10.61 -10.99
CA CYS A 275 -25.29 10.91 -11.35
C CYS A 275 -24.30 10.21 -10.42
N GLU A 276 -24.53 10.29 -9.10
CA GLU A 276 -23.67 9.65 -8.12
C GLU A 276 -23.61 8.12 -8.27
N VAL A 277 -24.77 7.47 -8.48
CA VAL A 277 -24.87 6.02 -8.72
C VAL A 277 -24.10 5.61 -9.96
N LEU A 278 -24.28 6.32 -11.08
CA LEU A 278 -23.55 6.04 -12.33
C LEU A 278 -22.03 6.21 -12.14
N GLY A 279 -21.61 7.19 -11.33
CA GLY A 279 -20.22 7.35 -10.92
C GLY A 279 -19.71 6.18 -10.05
N ASN A 280 -20.49 5.72 -9.07
CA ASN A 280 -20.11 4.61 -8.18
C ASN A 280 -20.11 3.25 -8.89
N MET A 281 -20.87 3.10 -9.98
CA MET A 281 -20.77 1.96 -10.90
C MET A 281 -19.47 1.99 -11.73
N GLY A 282 -18.75 3.12 -11.73
CA GLY A 282 -17.43 3.29 -12.31
C GLY A 282 -17.36 2.95 -13.79
N GLU A 283 -16.23 2.37 -14.19
CA GLU A 283 -15.95 2.00 -15.58
C GLU A 283 -16.95 1.03 -16.21
N LYS A 284 -17.72 0.26 -15.42
CA LYS A 284 -18.71 -0.68 -15.95
C LYS A 284 -19.98 0.04 -16.46
N ALA A 285 -20.27 1.23 -15.94
CA ALA A 285 -21.35 2.07 -16.47
C ALA A 285 -20.93 2.86 -17.73
N ALA A 286 -19.65 2.80 -18.13
CA ALA A 286 -19.10 3.58 -19.23
C ALA A 286 -19.65 3.13 -20.60
N ASN A 287 -20.80 3.67 -21.00
CA ASN A 287 -21.31 3.58 -22.37
C ASN A 287 -21.63 4.98 -22.92
N ASN A 288 -21.79 5.06 -24.25
CA ASN A 288 -21.99 6.35 -24.92
C ASN A 288 -23.23 7.09 -24.41
N GLU A 289 -24.33 6.38 -24.14
CA GLU A 289 -25.58 7.00 -23.69
C GLU A 289 -25.45 7.63 -22.30
N VAL A 290 -24.84 6.91 -21.35
CA VAL A 290 -24.51 7.39 -20.00
C VAL A 290 -23.64 8.63 -20.09
N VAL A 291 -22.56 8.58 -20.89
CA VAL A 291 -21.64 9.71 -21.04
C VAL A 291 -22.36 10.93 -21.63
N THR A 292 -23.13 10.79 -22.70
CA THR A 292 -23.87 11.90 -23.33
C THR A 292 -24.89 12.51 -22.37
N LYS A 293 -25.60 11.71 -21.59
CA LYS A 293 -26.60 12.21 -20.62
C LYS A 293 -25.95 12.86 -19.41
N LEU A 294 -24.84 12.33 -18.91
CA LEU A 294 -24.05 12.98 -17.87
C LEU A 294 -23.47 14.31 -18.36
N VAL A 295 -23.01 14.40 -19.61
CA VAL A 295 -22.58 15.67 -20.22
C VAL A 295 -23.74 16.66 -20.31
N SER A 296 -24.94 16.21 -20.67
CA SER A 296 -26.13 17.07 -20.70
C SER A 296 -26.50 17.63 -19.32
N ALA A 297 -26.24 16.87 -18.25
CA ALA A 297 -26.49 17.29 -16.87
C ALA A 297 -25.57 18.43 -16.38
N PHE A 298 -24.58 18.86 -17.17
CA PHE A 298 -23.77 20.04 -16.89
C PHE A 298 -24.56 21.33 -17.04
N GLU A 299 -25.64 21.30 -17.82
CA GLU A 299 -26.54 22.42 -18.05
C GLU A 299 -27.76 22.39 -17.09
N ASP A 300 -27.76 21.50 -16.09
CA ASP A 300 -28.84 21.41 -15.11
C ASP A 300 -28.91 22.66 -14.24
N GLU A 301 -30.14 23.08 -13.89
CA GLU A 301 -30.40 24.24 -13.04
C GLU A 301 -29.77 24.08 -11.64
N SER A 302 -29.74 22.84 -11.12
CA SER A 302 -29.22 22.51 -9.81
C SER A 302 -27.69 22.33 -9.82
N ASP A 303 -26.98 23.12 -9.02
CA ASP A 303 -25.52 23.02 -8.89
C ASP A 303 -25.08 21.64 -8.37
N LYS A 304 -25.91 21.00 -7.53
CA LYS A 304 -25.70 19.65 -7.04
C LYS A 304 -25.70 18.62 -8.17
N VAL A 305 -26.62 18.74 -9.13
CA VAL A 305 -26.67 17.85 -10.30
C VAL A 305 -25.43 18.07 -11.16
N ARG A 306 -25.10 19.33 -11.49
CA ARG A 306 -23.89 19.67 -12.28
C ARG A 306 -22.62 19.11 -11.65
N ARG A 307 -22.46 19.31 -10.35
CA ARG A 307 -21.32 18.80 -9.57
C ARG A 307 -21.26 17.28 -9.59
N ASN A 308 -22.37 16.61 -9.29
CA ASN A 308 -22.41 15.15 -9.25
C ASN A 308 -22.17 14.55 -10.65
N ALA A 309 -22.60 15.22 -11.73
CA ALA A 309 -22.31 14.82 -13.11
C ALA A 309 -20.81 14.91 -13.41
N CYS A 310 -20.14 15.98 -13.00
CA CYS A 310 -18.68 16.11 -13.10
C CYS A 310 -17.97 14.99 -12.35
N THR A 311 -18.33 14.78 -11.07
CA THR A 311 -17.75 13.71 -10.24
C THR A 311 -18.01 12.32 -10.83
N ALA A 312 -19.19 12.07 -11.40
CA ALA A 312 -19.53 10.81 -12.04
C ALA A 312 -18.62 10.50 -13.24
N LEU A 313 -18.44 11.47 -14.13
CA LEU A 313 -17.52 11.34 -15.27
C LEU A 313 -16.07 11.16 -14.80
N GLY A 314 -15.66 11.85 -13.73
CA GLY A 314 -14.36 11.63 -13.09
C GLY A 314 -14.18 10.21 -12.56
N LYS A 315 -15.18 9.64 -11.86
CA LYS A 315 -15.15 8.27 -11.35
C LYS A 315 -15.21 7.19 -12.43
N ILE A 316 -15.87 7.47 -13.56
CA ILE A 316 -15.81 6.63 -14.76
C ILE A 316 -14.38 6.66 -15.35
N GLY A 317 -13.63 7.73 -15.09
CA GLY A 317 -12.19 7.83 -15.34
C GLY A 317 -11.85 7.93 -16.82
N GLU A 318 -10.73 7.31 -17.19
CA GLU A 318 -10.18 7.39 -18.55
C GLU A 318 -11.13 6.90 -19.66
N LYS A 319 -12.11 6.03 -19.34
CA LYS A 319 -13.10 5.56 -20.33
C LYS A 319 -14.10 6.65 -20.74
N ALA A 320 -14.33 7.64 -19.88
CA ALA A 320 -15.17 8.79 -20.21
C ALA A 320 -14.40 9.91 -20.92
N ALA A 321 -13.06 9.84 -21.01
CA ALA A 321 -12.21 10.91 -21.52
C ALA A 321 -12.27 11.08 -23.06
N THR A 322 -13.45 11.39 -23.60
CA THR A 322 -13.64 11.79 -25.00
C THR A 322 -13.44 13.30 -25.16
N ASN A 323 -13.15 13.76 -26.37
CA ASN A 323 -12.96 15.20 -26.63
C ASN A 323 -14.19 16.04 -26.24
N GLU A 324 -15.40 15.53 -26.48
CA GLU A 324 -16.65 16.19 -26.11
C GLU A 324 -16.77 16.34 -24.59
N VAL A 325 -16.52 15.27 -23.84
CA VAL A 325 -16.54 15.27 -22.38
C VAL A 325 -15.51 16.23 -21.82
N ILE A 326 -14.28 16.17 -22.32
CA ILE A 326 -13.19 17.05 -21.89
C ILE A 326 -13.57 18.52 -22.11
N THR A 327 -14.11 18.87 -23.28
CA THR A 327 -14.54 20.24 -23.59
C THR A 327 -15.61 20.73 -22.61
N LYS A 328 -16.57 19.87 -22.26
CA LYS A 328 -17.64 20.20 -21.31
C LYS A 328 -17.13 20.31 -19.87
N VAL A 329 -16.24 19.42 -19.45
CA VAL A 329 -15.56 19.53 -18.15
C VAL A 329 -14.73 20.81 -18.06
N VAL A 330 -14.05 21.21 -19.14
CA VAL A 330 -13.34 22.48 -19.19
C VAL A 330 -14.28 23.67 -19.01
N SER A 331 -15.46 23.67 -19.63
CA SER A 331 -16.44 24.76 -19.42
C SER A 331 -16.96 24.83 -17.97
N ALA A 332 -17.01 23.71 -17.25
CA ALA A 332 -17.41 23.67 -15.85
C ALA A 332 -16.37 24.30 -14.89
N LEU A 333 -15.13 24.50 -15.34
CA LEU A 333 -14.12 25.26 -14.59
C LEU A 333 -14.48 26.75 -14.48
N ASP A 334 -15.33 27.28 -15.35
CA ASP A 334 -15.79 28.68 -15.31
C ASP A 334 -17.15 28.82 -14.56
N ASN A 335 -17.63 27.77 -13.88
CA ASN A 335 -18.93 27.80 -13.20
C ASN A 335 -18.93 28.73 -11.98
N GLU A 336 -20.07 29.36 -11.68
CA GLU A 336 -20.24 30.22 -10.50
C GLU A 336 -20.00 29.47 -9.17
N SER A 337 -20.38 28.20 -9.11
CA SER A 337 -20.27 27.38 -7.90
C SER A 337 -18.86 26.81 -7.78
N ALA A 338 -18.15 27.17 -6.70
CA ALA A 338 -16.82 26.64 -6.40
C ALA A 338 -16.81 25.10 -6.29
N ASN A 339 -17.93 24.50 -5.86
CA ASN A 339 -18.06 23.04 -5.79
C ASN A 339 -18.06 22.40 -7.19
N VAL A 340 -18.68 23.04 -8.18
CA VAL A 340 -18.69 22.55 -9.56
C VAL A 340 -17.30 22.71 -10.18
N ARG A 341 -16.64 23.87 -9.97
CA ARG A 341 -15.26 24.08 -10.43
C ARG A 341 -14.30 23.05 -9.84
N TYR A 342 -14.43 22.78 -8.54
CA TYR A 342 -13.67 21.73 -7.86
C TYR A 342 -13.90 20.36 -8.49
N SER A 343 -15.16 19.94 -8.67
CA SER A 343 -15.48 18.66 -9.29
C SER A 343 -15.01 18.56 -10.74
N ALA A 344 -14.93 19.68 -11.46
CA ALA A 344 -14.35 19.72 -12.80
C ALA A 344 -12.83 19.46 -12.77
N CYS A 345 -12.09 20.12 -11.87
CA CYS A 345 -10.67 19.81 -11.66
C CYS A 345 -10.45 18.35 -11.25
N ASP A 346 -11.26 17.83 -10.33
CA ASP A 346 -11.18 16.44 -9.87
C ASP A 346 -11.50 15.44 -11.00
N ALA A 347 -12.46 15.76 -11.87
CA ALA A 347 -12.76 14.95 -13.04
C ALA A 347 -11.57 14.91 -14.02
N LEU A 348 -10.97 16.06 -14.33
CA LEU A 348 -9.79 16.14 -15.20
C LEU A 348 -8.59 15.38 -14.61
N ARG A 349 -8.40 15.48 -13.28
CA ARG A 349 -7.39 14.71 -12.55
C ARG A 349 -7.56 13.20 -12.75
N ASN A 350 -8.79 12.69 -12.65
CA ASN A 350 -9.09 11.27 -12.78
C ASN A 350 -9.07 10.78 -14.24
N MET A 351 -9.21 11.69 -15.22
CA MET A 351 -8.99 11.40 -16.65
C MET A 351 -7.49 11.34 -17.02
N GLY A 352 -6.60 11.79 -16.14
CA GLY A 352 -5.15 11.62 -16.23
C GLY A 352 -4.52 12.24 -17.48
N GLU A 353 -3.48 11.59 -18.01
CA GLU A 353 -2.73 12.10 -19.16
C GLU A 353 -3.57 12.24 -20.45
N LYS A 354 -4.72 11.56 -20.57
CA LYS A 354 -5.62 11.70 -21.74
C LYS A 354 -6.28 13.07 -21.79
N ALA A 355 -6.49 13.70 -20.64
CA ALA A 355 -7.03 15.05 -20.55
C ALA A 355 -5.96 16.14 -20.77
N ALA A 356 -4.68 15.80 -20.87
CA ALA A 356 -3.58 16.76 -20.97
C ALA A 356 -3.46 17.42 -22.37
N THR A 357 -4.50 18.13 -22.81
CA THR A 357 -4.49 18.98 -24.00
C THR A 357 -4.11 20.41 -23.62
N ASN A 358 -3.59 21.20 -24.58
CA ASN A 358 -3.18 22.58 -24.31
C ASN A 358 -4.34 23.46 -23.79
N GLU A 359 -5.55 23.26 -24.30
CA GLU A 359 -6.75 23.98 -23.86
C GLU A 359 -7.07 23.67 -22.40
N VAL A 360 -7.08 22.38 -22.03
CA VAL A 360 -7.34 21.92 -20.66
C VAL A 360 -6.27 22.48 -19.72
N ILE A 361 -5.00 22.36 -20.08
CA ILE A 361 -3.89 22.86 -19.28
C ILE A 361 -4.04 24.36 -19.03
N THR A 362 -4.35 25.16 -20.05
CA THR A 362 -4.53 26.62 -19.91
C THR A 362 -5.65 26.96 -18.92
N LYS A 363 -6.76 26.23 -18.98
CA LYS A 363 -7.91 26.43 -18.10
C LYS A 363 -7.65 25.97 -16.67
N VAL A 364 -6.99 24.83 -16.48
CA VAL A 364 -6.56 24.37 -15.15
C VAL A 364 -5.54 25.32 -14.53
N VAL A 365 -4.62 25.88 -15.31
CA VAL A 365 -3.69 26.92 -14.85
C VAL A 365 -4.44 28.16 -14.35
N SER A 366 -5.52 28.56 -15.01
CA SER A 366 -6.35 29.69 -14.54
C SER A 366 -7.02 29.39 -13.19
N ALA A 367 -7.41 28.12 -12.96
CA ALA A 367 -7.99 27.67 -11.70
C ALA A 367 -6.99 27.62 -10.52
N LEU A 368 -5.68 27.77 -10.77
CA LEU A 368 -4.69 27.97 -9.71
C LEU A 368 -4.84 29.32 -9.00
N ASP A 369 -5.48 30.31 -9.64
CA ASP A 369 -5.74 31.63 -9.08
C ASP A 369 -7.17 31.75 -8.50
N ASP A 370 -7.89 30.62 -8.33
CA ASP A 370 -9.27 30.62 -7.85
C ASP A 370 -9.41 31.12 -6.40
N GLU A 371 -10.53 31.78 -6.09
CA GLU A 371 -10.83 32.27 -4.73
C GLU A 371 -10.93 31.12 -3.71
N SER A 372 -11.41 29.94 -4.14
CA SER A 372 -11.58 28.77 -3.29
C SER A 372 -10.28 27.95 -3.20
N GLU A 373 -9.80 27.73 -1.96
CA GLU A 373 -8.62 26.89 -1.71
C GLU A 373 -8.79 25.46 -2.25
N ASN A 374 -10.01 24.91 -2.21
CA ASN A 374 -10.28 23.55 -2.70
C ASN A 374 -10.08 23.47 -4.22
N VAL A 375 -10.47 24.51 -4.95
CA VAL A 375 -10.30 24.59 -6.41
C VAL A 375 -8.82 24.72 -6.75
N ARG A 376 -8.09 25.63 -6.09
CA ARG A 376 -6.64 25.79 -6.27
C ARG A 376 -5.89 24.48 -6.01
N TYR A 377 -6.21 23.82 -4.90
CA TYR A 377 -5.65 22.51 -4.55
C TYR A 377 -5.91 21.46 -5.63
N SER A 378 -7.16 21.35 -6.08
CA SER A 378 -7.55 20.36 -7.09
C SER A 378 -6.95 20.67 -8.46
N ALA A 379 -6.71 21.94 -8.78
CA ALA A 379 -6.02 22.37 -9.99
C ALA A 379 -4.55 21.93 -9.97
N CYS A 380 -3.83 22.12 -8.85
CA CYS A 380 -2.49 21.56 -8.67
C CYS A 380 -2.49 20.03 -8.81
N ASP A 381 -3.47 19.35 -8.20
CA ASP A 381 -3.55 17.88 -8.23
C ASP A 381 -3.88 17.34 -9.64
N ALA A 382 -4.69 18.07 -10.42
CA ALA A 382 -4.93 17.78 -11.83
C ALA A 382 -3.66 17.92 -12.67
N LEU A 383 -2.92 19.03 -12.53
CA LEU A 383 -1.65 19.24 -13.23
C LEU A 383 -0.61 18.19 -12.88
N ARG A 384 -0.56 17.79 -11.60
CA ARG A 384 0.29 16.70 -11.11
C ARG A 384 0.01 15.39 -11.86
N ASN A 385 -1.26 15.01 -11.98
CA ASN A 385 -1.67 13.78 -12.68
C ASN A 385 -1.48 13.86 -14.21
N MET A 386 -1.43 15.06 -14.79
CA MET A 386 -1.04 15.26 -16.20
C MET A 386 0.49 15.12 -16.41
N GLY A 387 1.28 15.20 -15.33
CA GLY A 387 2.71 14.88 -15.31
C GLY A 387 3.55 15.75 -16.26
N GLU A 388 4.57 15.13 -16.87
CA GLU A 388 5.50 15.80 -17.78
C GLU A 388 4.87 16.41 -19.04
N LYS A 389 3.63 16.03 -19.39
CA LYS A 389 2.90 16.62 -20.53
C LYS A 389 2.40 18.03 -20.22
N ALA A 390 2.10 18.32 -18.95
CA ALA A 390 1.71 19.65 -18.51
C ALA A 390 2.90 20.59 -18.24
N ALA A 391 4.15 20.10 -18.28
CA ALA A 391 5.34 20.85 -17.89
C ALA A 391 5.77 21.91 -18.96
N THR A 392 4.94 22.91 -19.21
CA THR A 392 5.28 24.10 -19.99
C THR A 392 5.81 25.20 -19.05
N ASN A 393 6.58 26.16 -19.59
CA ASN A 393 7.13 27.26 -18.77
C ASN A 393 6.04 28.08 -18.08
N GLU A 394 4.91 28.32 -18.77
CA GLU A 394 3.77 29.06 -18.20
C GLU A 394 3.17 28.30 -17.01
N VAL A 395 2.94 26.99 -17.17
CA VAL A 395 2.40 26.13 -16.10
C VAL A 395 3.36 26.11 -14.91
N ILE A 396 4.66 25.93 -15.15
CA ILE A 396 5.67 25.93 -14.09
C ILE A 396 5.66 27.26 -13.33
N THR A 397 5.65 28.40 -14.02
CA THR A 397 5.60 29.74 -13.39
C THR A 397 4.39 29.89 -12.46
N LYS A 398 3.22 29.42 -12.92
CA LYS A 398 1.98 29.50 -12.15
C LYS A 398 1.96 28.53 -10.96
N VAL A 399 2.42 27.30 -11.14
CA VAL A 399 2.56 26.34 -10.03
C VAL A 399 3.59 26.84 -9.00
N VAL A 400 4.67 27.51 -9.45
CA VAL A 400 5.65 28.14 -8.55
C VAL A 400 5.01 29.24 -7.71
N SER A 401 4.10 30.03 -8.27
CA SER A 401 3.35 31.02 -7.50
C SER A 401 2.47 30.37 -6.42
N ALA A 402 1.88 29.20 -6.72
CA ALA A 402 1.07 28.44 -5.75
C ALA A 402 1.89 27.82 -4.59
N LEU A 403 3.23 27.82 -4.67
CA LEU A 403 4.09 27.47 -3.53
C LEU A 403 4.03 28.48 -2.39
N ASP A 404 3.53 29.70 -2.64
CA ASP A 404 3.31 30.75 -1.63
C ASP A 404 1.89 30.80 -1.08
N ASP A 405 1.03 29.83 -1.44
CA ASP A 405 -0.36 29.85 -1.01
C ASP A 405 -0.52 29.81 0.51
N GLU A 406 -1.53 30.50 1.03
CA GLU A 406 -1.86 30.50 2.46
C GLU A 406 -2.19 29.09 2.97
N SER A 407 -2.85 28.29 2.13
CA SER A 407 -3.28 26.93 2.42
C SER A 407 -2.12 25.93 2.28
N GLU A 408 -1.87 25.18 3.35
CA GLU A 408 -0.85 24.11 3.36
C GLU A 408 -1.12 23.05 2.28
N ASN A 409 -2.39 22.71 2.06
CA ASN A 409 -2.77 21.70 1.05
C ASN A 409 -2.38 22.15 -0.36
N VAL A 410 -2.55 23.44 -0.67
CA VAL A 410 -2.18 24.00 -1.97
C VAL A 410 -0.66 24.01 -2.13
N ARG A 411 0.11 24.49 -1.13
CA ARG A 411 1.59 24.47 -1.17
C ARG A 411 2.16 23.06 -1.34
N TYR A 412 1.56 22.08 -0.64
CA TYR A 412 1.89 20.66 -0.78
C TYR A 412 1.62 20.18 -2.21
N SER A 413 0.42 20.42 -2.72
CA SER A 413 0.00 19.96 -4.05
C SER A 413 0.81 20.62 -5.17
N ALA A 414 1.16 21.90 -5.02
CA ALA A 414 2.04 22.62 -5.94
C ALA A 414 3.47 22.03 -5.98
N SER A 415 4.04 21.72 -4.81
CA SER A 415 5.34 21.04 -4.72
C SER A 415 5.27 19.64 -5.36
N ASP A 416 4.18 18.91 -5.13
CA ASP A 416 3.96 17.56 -5.69
C ASP A 416 3.76 17.60 -7.21
N ALA A 417 3.11 18.65 -7.74
CA ALA A 417 2.99 18.89 -9.17
C ALA A 417 4.36 19.11 -9.83
N LEU A 418 5.21 19.97 -9.25
CA LEU A 418 6.59 20.19 -9.75
C LEU A 418 7.42 18.91 -9.70
N ARG A 419 7.29 18.11 -8.63
CA ARG A 419 7.94 16.80 -8.51
C ARG A 419 7.57 15.86 -9.67
N ASN A 420 6.30 15.81 -10.06
CA ASN A 420 5.82 14.96 -11.16
C ASN A 420 6.14 15.51 -12.56
N MET A 421 6.48 16.79 -12.67
CA MET A 421 7.03 17.40 -13.89
C MET A 421 8.53 17.12 -14.08
N ARG A 422 9.22 16.59 -13.06
CA ARG A 422 10.61 16.08 -13.10
C ARG A 422 11.60 17.11 -13.66
N GLU A 423 12.57 16.68 -14.47
CA GLU A 423 13.63 17.52 -15.04
C GLU A 423 13.09 18.73 -15.84
N LYS A 424 11.89 18.65 -16.42
CA LYS A 424 11.28 19.78 -17.15
C LYS A 424 10.92 20.95 -16.23
N ALA A 425 10.65 20.68 -14.96
CA ALA A 425 10.37 21.71 -13.97
C ALA A 425 11.63 22.42 -13.42
N ALA A 426 12.84 21.97 -13.79
CA ALA A 426 14.12 22.49 -13.29
C ALA A 426 14.49 23.88 -13.88
N THR A 427 13.57 24.85 -13.73
CA THR A 427 13.79 26.27 -14.04
C THR A 427 14.45 26.97 -12.86
N ASN A 428 15.20 28.04 -13.10
CA ASN A 428 15.84 28.79 -12.01
C ASN A 428 14.81 29.34 -11.00
N GLU A 429 13.66 29.77 -11.48
CA GLU A 429 12.56 30.27 -10.66
C GLU A 429 11.98 29.17 -9.76
N ALA A 430 11.66 28.00 -10.33
CA ALA A 430 11.15 26.87 -9.56
C ALA A 430 12.16 26.36 -8.52
N ILE A 431 13.43 26.27 -8.88
CA ILE A 431 14.51 25.88 -7.96
C ILE A 431 14.61 26.89 -6.81
N THR A 432 14.72 28.19 -7.12
CA THR A 432 14.84 29.25 -6.10
C THR A 432 13.64 29.25 -5.16
N LYS A 433 12.43 29.01 -5.69
CA LYS A 433 11.24 28.95 -4.86
C LYS A 433 11.22 27.71 -3.97
N LEU A 434 11.49 26.53 -4.51
CA LEU A 434 11.53 25.29 -3.73
C LEU A 434 12.59 25.32 -2.62
N VAL A 435 13.71 26.03 -2.81
CA VAL A 435 14.71 26.30 -1.75
C VAL A 435 14.07 27.00 -0.55
N SER A 436 13.18 27.97 -0.77
CA SER A 436 12.45 28.62 0.33
C SER A 436 11.41 27.70 0.99
N VAL A 437 10.81 26.79 0.21
CA VAL A 437 9.80 25.82 0.70
C VAL A 437 10.42 24.71 1.56
N LEU A 438 11.73 24.46 1.45
CA LEU A 438 12.46 23.59 2.37
C LEU A 438 12.41 24.07 3.84
N GLU A 439 12.01 25.32 4.08
CA GLU A 439 11.85 25.90 5.42
C GLU A 439 10.37 26.10 5.81
N ASP A 440 9.43 25.47 5.07
CA ASP A 440 8.00 25.56 5.37
C ASP A 440 7.69 25.04 6.79
N LYS A 441 6.68 25.64 7.43
CA LYS A 441 6.19 25.22 8.75
C LYS A 441 5.69 23.78 8.77
N SER A 442 5.16 23.26 7.65
CA SER A 442 4.65 21.90 7.54
C SER A 442 5.74 20.94 7.08
N GLU A 443 5.98 19.89 7.87
CA GLU A 443 6.89 18.80 7.48
C GLU A 443 6.47 18.12 6.17
N ARG A 444 5.16 18.06 5.88
CA ARG A 444 4.65 17.45 4.65
C ARG A 444 5.08 18.25 3.42
N VAL A 445 5.07 19.58 3.54
CA VAL A 445 5.49 20.49 2.48
C VAL A 445 7.01 20.45 2.31
N ARG A 446 7.78 20.51 3.41
CA ARG A 446 9.25 20.38 3.38
C ARG A 446 9.69 19.07 2.72
N ARG A 447 9.06 17.95 3.08
CA ARG A 447 9.34 16.62 2.52
C ARG A 447 9.17 16.60 1.00
N VAL A 448 8.03 17.07 0.49
CA VAL A 448 7.76 17.07 -0.96
C VAL A 448 8.65 18.05 -1.70
N ALA A 449 9.05 19.17 -1.08
CA ALA A 449 10.04 20.07 -1.67
C ALA A 449 11.42 19.41 -1.85
N CYS A 450 11.89 18.61 -0.87
CA CYS A 450 13.09 17.78 -1.04
C CYS A 450 12.94 16.85 -2.25
N GLU A 451 11.83 16.10 -2.32
CA GLU A 451 11.59 15.18 -3.43
C GLU A 451 11.49 15.89 -4.78
N ALA A 452 10.84 17.06 -4.84
CA ALA A 452 10.73 17.85 -6.07
C ALA A 452 12.11 18.27 -6.59
N LEU A 453 12.98 18.78 -5.70
CA LEU A 453 14.36 19.13 -6.04
C LEU A 453 15.19 17.91 -6.47
N GLY A 454 14.99 16.75 -5.83
CA GLY A 454 15.59 15.49 -6.24
C GLY A 454 15.20 15.07 -7.66
N ARG A 455 13.89 15.10 -7.97
CA ARG A 455 13.36 14.70 -9.28
C ARG A 455 13.70 15.68 -10.42
N MET A 456 14.11 16.90 -10.10
CA MET A 456 14.71 17.83 -11.05
C MET A 456 16.15 17.43 -11.43
N GLY A 457 16.76 16.50 -10.70
CA GLY A 457 18.03 15.86 -11.00
C GLY A 457 19.24 16.78 -10.92
N GLU A 458 20.27 16.46 -11.70
CA GLU A 458 21.55 17.18 -11.72
C GLU A 458 21.42 18.69 -11.96
N ARG A 459 20.37 19.14 -12.67
CA ARG A 459 20.14 20.55 -12.97
C ARG A 459 19.76 21.38 -11.74
N ALA A 460 19.18 20.74 -10.71
CA ALA A 460 18.86 21.40 -9.45
C ALA A 460 20.05 21.46 -8.48
N ALA A 461 21.18 20.83 -8.78
CA ALA A 461 22.37 20.75 -7.93
C ALA A 461 23.17 22.08 -7.86
N THR A 462 22.51 23.16 -7.46
CA THR A 462 23.14 24.46 -7.19
C THR A 462 23.68 24.51 -5.75
N ASN A 463 24.67 25.38 -5.49
CA ASN A 463 25.24 25.52 -4.15
C ASN A 463 24.19 25.87 -3.08
N GLU A 464 23.22 26.70 -3.43
CA GLU A 464 22.16 27.10 -2.50
C GLU A 464 21.24 25.93 -2.16
N VAL A 465 20.79 25.17 -3.17
CA VAL A 465 20.00 23.95 -2.99
C VAL A 465 20.74 22.93 -2.13
N ILE A 466 22.02 22.68 -2.44
CA ILE A 466 22.85 21.75 -1.67
C ILE A 466 22.95 22.19 -0.20
N THR A 467 23.17 23.48 0.06
CA THR A 467 23.28 24.02 1.43
C THR A 467 21.98 23.82 2.22
N LYS A 468 20.82 24.07 1.60
CA LYS A 468 19.53 23.87 2.26
C LYS A 468 19.18 22.39 2.44
N LEU A 469 19.48 21.53 1.47
CA LEU A 469 19.29 20.09 1.62
C LEU A 469 20.22 19.49 2.69
N VAL A 470 21.44 20.00 2.83
CA VAL A 470 22.33 19.65 3.95
C VAL A 470 21.72 20.03 5.29
N SER A 471 21.06 21.18 5.39
CA SER A 471 20.32 21.56 6.61
C SER A 471 19.12 20.64 6.85
N ALA A 472 18.42 20.23 5.78
CA ALA A 472 17.28 19.29 5.85
C ALA A 472 17.69 17.85 6.26
N LEU A 473 18.97 17.46 6.11
CA LEU A 473 19.50 16.21 6.68
C LEU A 473 19.48 16.20 8.22
N GLU A 474 19.26 17.36 8.86
CA GLU A 474 19.18 17.52 10.31
C GLU A 474 17.77 17.93 10.76
N ASP A 475 16.77 17.84 9.88
CA ASP A 475 15.37 18.16 10.19
C ASP A 475 14.83 17.28 11.33
N GLU A 476 13.89 17.82 12.11
CA GLU A 476 13.23 17.10 13.20
C GLU A 476 12.47 15.85 12.70
N SER A 477 11.89 15.95 11.51
CA SER A 477 11.09 14.91 10.86
C SER A 477 11.99 13.91 10.13
N ASP A 478 11.89 12.63 10.48
CA ASP A 478 12.67 11.58 9.82
C ASP A 478 12.31 11.39 8.35
N ASP A 479 11.06 11.66 7.97
CA ASP A 479 10.64 11.66 6.58
C ASP A 479 11.40 12.74 5.78
N VAL A 480 11.51 13.97 6.31
CA VAL A 480 12.26 15.06 5.66
C VAL A 480 13.74 14.72 5.53
N ARG A 481 14.37 14.19 6.59
CA ARG A 481 15.77 13.73 6.55
C ARG A 481 16.00 12.66 5.48
N SER A 482 15.06 11.72 5.35
CA SER A 482 15.13 10.64 4.35
C SER A 482 15.01 11.17 2.91
N CYS A 483 14.08 12.08 2.66
CA CYS A 483 13.90 12.71 1.36
C CYS A 483 15.07 13.64 1.01
N ALA A 484 15.71 14.29 1.99
CA ALA A 484 16.92 15.07 1.77
C ALA A 484 18.09 14.17 1.34
N CYS A 485 18.25 12.99 1.96
CA CYS A 485 19.22 11.98 1.50
C CYS A 485 18.92 11.55 0.06
N GLU A 486 17.67 11.20 -0.24
CA GLU A 486 17.27 10.79 -1.59
C GLU A 486 17.55 11.90 -2.61
N ALA A 487 17.15 13.13 -2.34
CA ALA A 487 17.32 14.27 -3.24
C ALA A 487 18.79 14.55 -3.58
N LEU A 488 19.67 14.56 -2.58
CA LEU A 488 21.11 14.70 -2.77
C LEU A 488 21.69 13.53 -3.60
N GLY A 489 21.13 12.33 -3.42
CA GLY A 489 21.45 11.17 -4.24
C GLY A 489 20.97 11.25 -5.68
N GLU A 490 19.78 11.82 -5.94
CA GLU A 490 19.24 12.01 -7.30
C GLU A 490 19.98 13.12 -8.07
N MET A 491 20.55 14.10 -7.36
CA MET A 491 21.49 15.09 -7.93
C MET A 491 22.86 14.51 -8.29
N GLY A 492 23.14 13.28 -7.85
CA GLY A 492 24.32 12.50 -8.20
C GLY A 492 25.64 13.20 -7.87
N GLY A 493 26.63 13.00 -8.73
CA GLY A 493 27.98 13.51 -8.51
C GLY A 493 28.10 15.03 -8.42
N ASN A 494 27.09 15.81 -8.85
CA ASN A 494 27.13 17.27 -8.77
C ASN A 494 26.84 17.79 -7.35
N ALA A 495 26.18 16.97 -6.51
CA ALA A 495 25.98 17.25 -5.10
C ALA A 495 27.13 16.76 -4.20
N ALA A 496 28.15 16.07 -4.76
CA ALA A 496 29.22 15.43 -4.01
C ALA A 496 30.27 16.42 -3.45
N THR A 497 29.84 17.32 -2.56
CA THR A 497 30.73 18.21 -1.79
C THR A 497 31.21 17.50 -0.51
N ASN A 498 32.33 17.95 0.06
CA ASN A 498 32.83 17.38 1.31
C ASN A 498 31.81 17.48 2.45
N GLU A 499 31.10 18.59 2.55
CA GLU A 499 30.06 18.80 3.57
C GLU A 499 28.91 17.80 3.41
N VAL A 500 28.40 17.63 2.18
CA VAL A 500 27.36 16.64 1.88
C VAL A 500 27.81 15.23 2.24
N ILE A 501 29.03 14.84 1.85
CA ILE A 501 29.58 13.52 2.16
C ILE A 501 29.65 13.31 3.67
N THR A 502 30.18 14.28 4.44
CA THR A 502 30.27 14.18 5.91
C THR A 502 28.89 14.05 6.56
N LYS A 503 27.88 14.77 6.09
CA LYS A 503 26.51 14.70 6.64
C LYS A 503 25.83 13.39 6.26
N LEU A 504 26.00 12.88 5.04
CA LEU A 504 25.50 11.56 4.64
C LEU A 504 26.19 10.42 5.41
N VAL A 505 27.48 10.54 5.71
CA VAL A 505 28.20 9.61 6.60
C VAL A 505 27.59 9.59 8.00
N SER A 506 27.17 10.75 8.51
CA SER A 506 26.45 10.83 9.79
C SER A 506 25.06 10.19 9.71
N ALA A 507 24.37 10.33 8.57
CA ALA A 507 23.07 9.69 8.31
C ALA A 507 23.12 8.15 8.22
N LEU A 508 24.27 7.56 7.87
CA LEU A 508 24.48 6.10 7.88
C LEU A 508 24.35 5.46 9.27
N VAL A 509 24.45 6.25 10.34
CA VAL A 509 24.30 5.80 11.73
C VAL A 509 23.05 6.37 12.42
N ASP A 510 22.09 6.90 11.64
CA ASP A 510 20.81 7.38 12.18
C ASP A 510 20.03 6.25 12.87
N LYS A 511 19.13 6.60 13.77
CA LYS A 511 18.24 5.65 14.47
C LYS A 511 17.25 4.96 13.54
N TRP A 512 16.88 5.59 12.42
CA TRP A 512 15.88 5.08 11.49
C TRP A 512 16.51 4.42 10.26
N ASP A 513 16.08 3.19 9.97
CA ASP A 513 16.64 2.38 8.87
C ASP A 513 16.38 2.99 7.47
N GLY A 514 15.29 3.76 7.31
CA GLY A 514 14.99 4.47 6.06
C GLY A 514 16.06 5.50 5.71
N ILE A 515 16.54 6.26 6.71
CA ILE A 515 17.59 7.27 6.52
C ILE A 515 18.91 6.61 6.15
N LYS A 516 19.30 5.54 6.87
CA LYS A 516 20.51 4.75 6.53
C LYS A 516 20.45 4.22 5.09
N PHE A 517 19.29 3.71 4.68
CA PHE A 517 19.07 3.20 3.33
C PHE A 517 19.29 4.29 2.28
N TYR A 518 18.65 5.45 2.41
CA TYR A 518 18.82 6.54 1.44
C TYR A 518 20.22 7.16 1.48
N ALA A 519 20.88 7.22 2.65
CA ALA A 519 22.27 7.66 2.76
C ALA A 519 23.23 6.74 1.99
N CYS A 520 23.06 5.41 2.08
CA CYS A 520 23.80 4.46 1.26
C CYS A 520 23.57 4.71 -0.23
N ILE A 521 22.31 4.85 -0.65
CA ILE A 521 21.97 5.09 -2.06
C ILE A 521 22.56 6.41 -2.56
N ALA A 522 22.50 7.47 -1.76
CA ALA A 522 23.02 8.79 -2.10
C ALA A 522 24.54 8.76 -2.31
N LEU A 523 25.29 8.18 -1.36
CA LEU A 523 26.74 8.01 -1.49
C LEU A 523 27.11 7.15 -2.71
N GLY A 524 26.32 6.10 -3.00
CA GLY A 524 26.49 5.30 -4.20
C GLY A 524 26.22 6.08 -5.49
N ASN A 525 25.21 6.93 -5.53
CA ASN A 525 24.87 7.74 -6.70
C ASN A 525 25.87 8.88 -6.95
N MET A 526 26.61 9.31 -5.93
CA MET A 526 27.76 10.22 -6.05
C MET A 526 29.01 9.52 -6.62
N ASP A 527 28.96 8.19 -6.77
CA ASP A 527 29.97 7.37 -7.42
C ASP A 527 31.38 7.60 -6.83
N GLU A 528 32.43 7.56 -7.65
CA GLU A 528 33.81 7.77 -7.28
C GLU A 528 34.11 9.11 -6.57
N ARG A 529 33.19 10.10 -6.64
CA ARG A 529 33.35 11.41 -5.96
C ARG A 529 33.05 11.33 -4.47
N ALA A 530 32.30 10.33 -4.01
CA ALA A 530 32.03 10.12 -2.59
C ALA A 530 33.16 9.41 -1.83
N VAL A 531 34.23 8.98 -2.52
CA VAL A 531 35.24 8.10 -1.92
C VAL A 531 36.08 8.84 -0.87
N THR A 532 35.84 8.49 0.38
CA THR A 532 36.70 8.84 1.53
C THR A 532 36.87 7.60 2.40
N ASN A 533 37.95 7.54 3.20
CA ASN A 533 38.16 6.42 4.13
C ASN A 533 36.97 6.25 5.09
N GLU A 534 36.39 7.37 5.54
CA GLU A 534 35.25 7.36 6.45
C GLU A 534 33.99 6.76 5.79
N VAL A 535 33.70 7.15 4.54
CA VAL A 535 32.60 6.55 3.75
C VAL A 535 32.79 5.06 3.61
N ILE A 536 33.99 4.60 3.26
CA ILE A 536 34.28 3.17 3.12
C ILE A 536 34.06 2.42 4.44
N THR A 537 34.57 2.92 5.56
CA THR A 537 34.39 2.30 6.88
C THR A 537 32.91 2.21 7.28
N LYS A 538 32.12 3.27 7.04
CA LYS A 538 30.69 3.25 7.38
C LYS A 538 29.86 2.37 6.44
N LEU A 539 30.16 2.35 5.14
CA LEU A 539 29.52 1.42 4.20
C LEU A 539 29.86 -0.04 4.53
N VAL A 540 31.08 -0.34 4.96
CA VAL A 540 31.47 -1.66 5.48
C VAL A 540 30.64 -2.03 6.70
N SER A 541 30.46 -1.11 7.65
CA SER A 541 29.61 -1.35 8.82
C SER A 541 28.16 -1.62 8.42
N ALA A 542 27.65 -0.91 7.40
CA ALA A 542 26.30 -1.09 6.87
C ALA A 542 26.08 -2.44 6.17
N LEU A 543 27.14 -3.13 5.71
CA LEU A 543 27.05 -4.52 5.22
C LEU A 543 26.73 -5.53 6.34
N GLU A 544 26.87 -5.15 7.61
CA GLU A 544 26.65 -6.03 8.76
C GLU A 544 25.37 -5.68 9.53
N GLU A 545 24.62 -4.67 9.08
CA GLU A 545 23.37 -4.26 9.70
C GLU A 545 22.32 -5.39 9.68
N LYS A 546 21.48 -5.43 10.72
CA LYS A 546 20.42 -6.44 10.83
C LYS A 546 19.41 -6.34 9.68
N GLY A 547 19.11 -5.12 9.24
CA GLY A 547 18.16 -4.85 8.16
C GLY A 547 18.69 -5.28 6.78
N GLY A 548 17.97 -6.17 6.09
CA GLY A 548 18.35 -6.64 4.76
C GLY A 548 18.38 -5.53 3.69
N SER A 549 17.49 -4.55 3.80
CA SER A 549 17.46 -3.39 2.89
C SER A 549 18.73 -2.54 2.98
N ILE A 550 19.25 -2.32 4.20
CA ILE A 550 20.47 -1.54 4.44
C ILE A 550 21.68 -2.28 3.84
N ARG A 551 21.85 -3.56 4.15
CA ARG A 551 22.92 -4.38 3.56
C ARG A 551 22.88 -4.37 2.04
N SER A 552 21.68 -4.50 1.45
CA SER A 552 21.49 -4.43 0.01
C SER A 552 21.89 -3.07 -0.58
N SER A 553 21.51 -1.97 0.09
CA SER A 553 21.88 -0.61 -0.33
C SER A 553 23.38 -0.35 -0.19
N ALA A 554 24.04 -0.88 0.84
CA ALA A 554 25.48 -0.79 1.02
C ALA A 554 26.24 -1.55 -0.08
N CYS A 555 25.81 -2.77 -0.42
CA CYS A 555 26.37 -3.50 -1.58
C CYS A 555 26.22 -2.70 -2.87
N LYS A 556 25.04 -2.10 -3.11
CA LYS A 556 24.78 -1.29 -4.32
C LYS A 556 25.63 -0.02 -4.34
N ALA A 557 25.85 0.61 -3.19
CA ALA A 557 26.71 1.79 -3.07
C ALA A 557 28.17 1.45 -3.42
N LEU A 558 28.70 0.37 -2.84
CA LEU A 558 30.04 -0.13 -3.14
C LEU A 558 30.19 -0.59 -4.60
N GLU A 559 29.15 -1.21 -5.17
CA GLU A 559 29.10 -1.56 -6.59
C GLU A 559 29.26 -0.33 -7.48
N LYS A 560 28.53 0.76 -7.18
CA LYS A 560 28.61 1.99 -7.96
C LYS A 560 29.98 2.64 -7.85
N ILE A 561 30.50 2.79 -6.62
CA ILE A 561 31.83 3.38 -6.37
C ILE A 561 32.96 2.57 -7.04
N GLY A 562 32.81 1.25 -7.11
CA GLY A 562 33.70 0.36 -7.87
C GLY A 562 35.14 0.32 -7.36
N GLU A 563 36.12 0.26 -8.28
CA GLU A 563 37.54 -0.01 -8.01
C GLU A 563 38.22 0.93 -7.00
N LYS A 564 37.68 2.13 -6.78
CA LYS A 564 38.20 3.07 -5.77
C LYS A 564 37.82 2.67 -4.34
N ALA A 565 36.74 1.92 -4.14
CA ALA A 565 36.34 1.34 -2.86
C ALA A 565 37.04 0.01 -2.55
N ALA A 566 37.77 -0.58 -3.51
CA ALA A 566 38.33 -1.93 -3.43
C ALA A 566 39.52 -2.04 -2.46
N THR A 567 39.24 -1.90 -1.17
CA THR A 567 40.14 -2.23 -0.07
C THR A 567 39.98 -3.70 0.31
N ILE A 568 41.00 -4.28 0.94
CA ILE A 568 40.95 -5.68 1.42
C ILE A 568 39.74 -5.87 2.36
N GLU A 569 39.49 -4.91 3.26
CA GLU A 569 38.36 -4.98 4.19
C GLU A 569 37.00 -5.03 3.46
N VAL A 570 36.80 -4.14 2.47
CA VAL A 570 35.57 -4.14 1.64
C VAL A 570 35.39 -5.48 0.93
N ILE A 571 36.45 -6.00 0.31
CA ILE A 571 36.41 -7.27 -0.41
C ILE A 571 36.05 -8.41 0.54
N THR A 572 36.69 -8.51 1.71
CA THR A 572 36.40 -9.55 2.70
C THR A 572 34.95 -9.50 3.17
N LYS A 573 34.41 -8.30 3.42
CA LYS A 573 33.02 -8.15 3.89
C LYS A 573 32.00 -8.42 2.79
N LEU A 574 32.29 -8.06 1.54
CA LEU A 574 31.47 -8.46 0.38
C LEU A 574 31.50 -9.99 0.17
N VAL A 575 32.64 -10.65 0.40
CA VAL A 575 32.76 -12.11 0.37
C VAL A 575 31.90 -12.76 1.47
N SER A 576 31.80 -12.16 2.65
CA SER A 576 30.83 -12.60 3.67
C SER A 576 29.38 -12.40 3.22
N ALA A 577 29.08 -11.30 2.53
CA ALA A 577 27.73 -11.02 2.00
C ALA A 577 27.29 -11.99 0.88
N LEU A 578 28.22 -12.72 0.22
CA LEU A 578 27.88 -13.83 -0.68
C LEU A 578 27.19 -15.01 0.04
N GLU A 579 27.27 -15.06 1.37
CA GLU A 579 26.62 -16.07 2.21
C GLU A 579 25.36 -15.53 2.92
N ASP A 580 24.92 -14.31 2.56
CA ASP A 580 23.71 -13.74 3.12
C ASP A 580 22.49 -14.63 2.83
N LYS A 581 21.54 -14.64 3.77
CA LYS A 581 20.26 -15.36 3.67
C LYS A 581 19.46 -14.90 2.44
N SER A 582 19.51 -13.61 2.11
CA SER A 582 18.80 -13.02 0.98
C SER A 582 19.56 -13.22 -0.33
N GLU A 583 18.90 -13.84 -1.31
CA GLU A 583 19.43 -14.00 -2.67
C GLU A 583 19.75 -12.67 -3.35
N TRP A 584 18.91 -11.66 -3.11
CA TRP A 584 19.10 -10.32 -3.64
C TRP A 584 20.39 -9.66 -3.14
N ILE A 585 20.75 -9.88 -1.87
CA ILE A 585 22.01 -9.38 -1.29
C ILE A 585 23.20 -10.13 -1.88
N ARG A 586 23.10 -11.46 -2.01
CA ARG A 586 24.16 -12.27 -2.63
C ARG A 586 24.45 -11.81 -4.06
N SER A 587 23.40 -11.59 -4.86
CA SER A 587 23.50 -11.08 -6.23
C SER A 587 24.21 -9.71 -6.29
N ARG A 588 23.84 -8.78 -5.41
CA ARG A 588 24.49 -7.46 -5.31
C ARG A 588 25.94 -7.55 -4.83
N ALA A 589 26.25 -8.44 -3.91
CA ALA A 589 27.63 -8.68 -3.48
C ALA A 589 28.49 -9.23 -4.64
N CYS A 590 27.96 -10.15 -5.46
CA CYS A 590 28.62 -10.60 -6.69
C CYS A 590 28.90 -9.41 -7.63
N ASN A 591 27.88 -8.59 -7.94
CA ASN A 591 28.05 -7.45 -8.83
C ASN A 591 29.07 -6.44 -8.29
N ALA A 592 29.03 -6.16 -6.98
CA ALA A 592 29.99 -5.27 -6.33
C ALA A 592 31.42 -5.79 -6.47
N LEU A 593 31.67 -7.07 -6.17
CA LEU A 593 32.99 -7.70 -6.37
C LEU A 593 33.47 -7.62 -7.82
N GLY A 594 32.58 -7.83 -8.80
CA GLY A 594 32.89 -7.63 -10.23
C GLY A 594 33.25 -6.18 -10.59
N LYS A 595 32.67 -5.20 -9.90
CA LYS A 595 32.98 -3.77 -10.07
C LYS A 595 34.25 -3.34 -9.37
N MET A 596 34.73 -4.08 -8.37
CA MET A 596 36.04 -3.87 -7.72
C MET A 596 37.23 -4.24 -8.61
N GLY A 597 36.98 -4.96 -9.71
CA GLY A 597 37.99 -5.28 -10.73
C GLY A 597 39.11 -6.16 -10.19
N GLU A 598 40.32 -5.92 -10.71
CA GLU A 598 41.52 -6.73 -10.47
C GLU A 598 41.91 -6.80 -8.98
N LYS A 599 41.59 -5.76 -8.19
CA LYS A 599 41.86 -5.76 -6.75
C LYS A 599 41.07 -6.84 -6.00
N ALA A 600 39.93 -7.29 -6.54
CA ALA A 600 39.15 -8.39 -6.00
C ALA A 600 39.57 -9.77 -6.54
N ALA A 601 40.58 -9.84 -7.42
CA ALA A 601 41.14 -11.11 -7.89
C ALA A 601 42.02 -11.76 -6.80
N MET A 602 41.37 -12.29 -5.77
CA MET A 602 41.99 -13.04 -4.67
C MET A 602 41.49 -14.50 -4.72
N ASN A 603 42.36 -15.46 -4.41
CA ASN A 603 42.01 -16.89 -4.44
C ASN A 603 40.75 -17.21 -3.63
N GLU A 604 40.59 -16.60 -2.46
CA GLU A 604 39.42 -16.78 -1.60
C GLU A 604 38.13 -16.29 -2.28
N VAL A 605 38.16 -15.09 -2.89
CA VAL A 605 37.01 -14.47 -3.57
C VAL A 605 36.52 -15.37 -4.70
N ILE A 606 37.44 -15.78 -5.58
CA ILE A 606 37.12 -16.61 -6.75
C ILE A 606 36.60 -17.99 -6.31
N THR A 607 37.22 -18.60 -5.31
CA THR A 607 36.77 -19.90 -4.77
C THR A 607 35.34 -19.81 -4.23
N LYS A 608 35.01 -18.76 -3.46
CA LYS A 608 33.65 -18.54 -2.96
C LYS A 608 32.64 -18.32 -4.07
N LEU A 609 32.98 -17.53 -5.10
CA LEU A 609 32.13 -17.27 -6.25
C LEU A 609 31.83 -18.56 -7.03
N VAL A 610 32.87 -19.34 -7.36
CA VAL A 610 32.75 -20.57 -8.17
C VAL A 610 32.04 -21.71 -7.44
N ASN A 611 32.02 -21.69 -6.10
CA ASN A 611 31.27 -22.67 -5.30
C ASN A 611 29.75 -22.40 -5.28
N LYS A 612 29.29 -21.23 -5.76
CA LYS A 612 27.87 -20.90 -5.91
C LYS A 612 27.37 -21.40 -7.26
N ARG A 613 26.97 -22.67 -7.30
CA ARG A 613 26.47 -23.37 -8.50
C ARG A 613 24.99 -23.67 -8.40
N ASP A 614 24.31 -23.68 -9.54
CA ASP A 614 22.95 -24.21 -9.63
C ASP A 614 22.95 -25.75 -9.56
N ALA A 615 21.75 -26.36 -9.57
CA ALA A 615 21.59 -27.81 -9.48
C ALA A 615 22.26 -28.58 -10.64
N ASP A 616 22.48 -27.91 -11.78
CA ASP A 616 23.14 -28.45 -12.97
C ASP A 616 24.66 -28.21 -12.95
N GLY A 617 25.20 -27.66 -11.86
CA GLY A 617 26.62 -27.39 -11.67
C GLY A 617 27.13 -26.18 -12.46
N ARG A 618 26.25 -25.33 -13.00
CA ARG A 618 26.60 -24.12 -13.75
C ARG A 618 26.70 -22.90 -12.83
N LEU A 619 27.43 -21.88 -13.28
CA LEU A 619 27.51 -20.61 -12.58
C LEU A 619 26.27 -19.78 -12.92
N SER A 620 25.70 -19.13 -11.91
CA SER A 620 24.66 -18.11 -12.14
C SER A 620 25.19 -16.97 -13.01
N TYR A 621 24.29 -16.28 -13.72
CA TYR A 621 24.63 -15.15 -14.59
C TYR A 621 25.41 -14.06 -13.84
N GLU A 622 25.03 -13.76 -12.60
CA GLU A 622 25.67 -12.76 -11.74
C GLU A 622 27.09 -13.18 -11.36
N VAL A 623 27.32 -14.46 -11.08
CA VAL A 623 28.66 -14.99 -10.76
C VAL A 623 29.56 -14.93 -11.99
N VAL A 624 29.05 -15.32 -13.16
CA VAL A 624 29.79 -15.19 -14.43
C VAL A 624 30.19 -13.73 -14.67
N LYS A 625 29.22 -12.81 -14.58
CA LYS A 625 29.46 -11.37 -14.75
C LYS A 625 30.45 -10.82 -13.72
N ALA A 626 30.40 -11.30 -12.47
CA ALA A 626 31.34 -10.90 -11.44
C ALA A 626 32.77 -11.35 -11.76
N ILE A 627 32.96 -12.62 -12.12
CA ILE A 627 34.28 -13.17 -12.48
C ILE A 627 34.84 -12.46 -13.72
N ASP A 628 34.02 -12.27 -14.76
CA ASP A 628 34.43 -11.51 -15.96
C ASP A 628 34.76 -10.04 -15.61
N GLY A 629 34.04 -9.45 -14.65
CA GLY A 629 34.29 -8.10 -14.14
C GLY A 629 35.56 -7.97 -13.31
N ILE A 630 35.97 -9.04 -12.61
CA ILE A 630 37.24 -9.13 -11.87
C ILE A 630 38.41 -9.27 -12.86
N PHE A 631 38.27 -10.14 -13.87
CA PHE A 631 39.28 -10.42 -14.89
C PHE A 631 39.02 -9.68 -16.20
N ARG A 632 38.86 -8.35 -16.14
CA ARG A 632 38.66 -7.52 -17.35
C ARG A 632 39.84 -7.57 -18.31
N SER A 633 41.05 -7.71 -17.78
CA SER A 633 42.30 -7.87 -18.54
C SER A 633 42.71 -9.34 -18.55
N SER A 634 42.84 -9.92 -19.74
CA SER A 634 43.29 -11.32 -19.92
C SER A 634 44.71 -11.54 -19.38
N VAL A 635 45.57 -10.52 -19.43
CA VAL A 635 46.97 -10.58 -18.99
C VAL A 635 47.11 -10.97 -17.52
N ILE A 636 46.24 -10.43 -16.67
CA ILE A 636 46.31 -10.60 -15.21
C ILE A 636 45.88 -11.99 -14.80
N MET A 637 44.94 -12.60 -15.51
CA MET A 637 44.57 -13.99 -15.26
C MET A 637 45.78 -14.93 -15.34
N ILE A 638 46.71 -14.66 -16.26
CA ILE A 638 47.92 -15.47 -16.47
C ILE A 638 48.97 -15.21 -15.37
N ASP A 639 48.82 -14.20 -14.50
CA ASP A 639 49.71 -13.95 -13.35
C ASP A 639 49.33 -14.76 -12.10
N TYR A 640 48.17 -15.44 -12.09
CA TYR A 640 47.73 -16.25 -10.95
C TYR A 640 48.32 -17.65 -10.95
N GLY A 641 48.28 -18.32 -9.79
CA GLY A 641 48.78 -19.68 -9.64
C GLY A 641 47.91 -20.76 -10.30
N PRO A 642 48.46 -21.97 -10.52
CA PRO A 642 47.84 -23.05 -11.30
C PRO A 642 46.49 -23.49 -10.73
N MET A 643 46.37 -23.50 -9.41
CA MET A 643 45.14 -23.85 -8.71
C MET A 643 43.96 -22.95 -9.13
N LEU A 644 44.17 -21.64 -9.23
CA LEU A 644 43.09 -20.70 -9.57
C LEU A 644 42.67 -20.85 -11.04
N ILE A 645 43.65 -20.98 -11.93
CA ILE A 645 43.39 -21.16 -13.36
C ILE A 645 42.64 -22.47 -13.57
N SER A 646 43.04 -23.57 -12.93
CA SER A 646 42.33 -24.85 -13.01
C SER A 646 40.87 -24.74 -12.57
N ILE A 647 40.58 -24.09 -11.43
CA ILE A 647 39.21 -23.89 -10.93
C ILE A 647 38.35 -23.16 -11.97
N LEU A 648 38.90 -22.12 -12.60
CA LEU A 648 38.18 -21.31 -13.57
C LEU A 648 38.04 -22.00 -14.94
N CYS A 649 39.05 -22.79 -15.36
CA CYS A 649 39.03 -23.56 -16.60
C CYS A 649 37.85 -24.50 -16.66
N VAL A 650 37.39 -25.08 -15.54
CA VAL A 650 36.17 -25.90 -15.50
C VAL A 650 34.96 -25.18 -16.11
N PHE A 651 34.92 -23.85 -16.02
CA PHE A 651 33.83 -22.99 -16.48
C PHE A 651 34.15 -22.20 -17.76
N GLY A 652 35.28 -22.43 -18.42
CA GLY A 652 35.77 -21.56 -19.51
C GLY A 652 34.81 -21.35 -20.69
N ARG A 653 33.80 -22.21 -20.90
CA ARG A 653 32.71 -21.96 -21.87
C ARG A 653 31.70 -20.89 -21.43
N GLN A 654 31.55 -20.65 -20.13
CA GLN A 654 30.65 -19.67 -19.54
C GLN A 654 31.33 -18.30 -19.35
N LEU A 655 32.64 -18.28 -19.10
CA LEU A 655 33.41 -17.08 -18.75
C LEU A 655 33.97 -16.39 -20.01
N ALA A 656 33.63 -15.12 -20.22
CA ALA A 656 34.16 -14.34 -21.34
C ALA A 656 35.66 -14.05 -21.20
N CYS A 657 36.17 -13.90 -19.97
CA CYS A 657 37.59 -13.63 -19.72
C CYS A 657 38.54 -14.70 -20.28
N PHE A 658 38.09 -15.95 -20.45
CA PHE A 658 38.89 -17.03 -21.06
C PHE A 658 38.93 -17.01 -22.59
N LYS A 659 37.97 -16.37 -23.26
CA LYS A 659 37.98 -16.26 -24.73
C LYS A 659 39.15 -15.42 -25.25
N ASN A 660 39.69 -14.54 -24.40
CA ASN A 660 40.73 -13.58 -24.75
C ASN A 660 42.12 -14.01 -24.24
N VAL A 661 42.25 -15.19 -23.64
CA VAL A 661 43.54 -15.76 -23.20
C VAL A 661 43.97 -16.78 -24.24
N SER A 662 45.05 -16.50 -24.98
CA SER A 662 45.55 -17.46 -25.95
C SER A 662 46.29 -18.60 -25.24
N LEU A 663 46.03 -19.84 -25.67
CA LEU A 663 46.69 -21.02 -25.13
C LEU A 663 48.22 -20.94 -25.33
N GLY A 664 48.68 -20.36 -26.45
CA GLY A 664 50.10 -20.09 -26.70
C GLY A 664 50.76 -19.08 -25.72
N GLU A 665 50.09 -17.99 -25.33
CA GLU A 665 50.62 -17.06 -24.32
C GLU A 665 50.74 -17.70 -22.94
N LEU A 666 49.72 -18.48 -22.58
CA LEU A 666 49.67 -19.23 -21.34
C LEU A 666 50.84 -20.23 -21.27
N ILE A 667 51.02 -21.03 -22.32
CA ILE A 667 52.08 -22.03 -22.40
C ILE A 667 53.48 -21.40 -22.38
N ARG A 668 53.72 -20.30 -23.10
CA ARG A 668 55.03 -19.62 -23.09
C ARG A 668 55.42 -19.13 -21.71
N LYS A 669 54.49 -18.51 -20.98
CA LYS A 669 54.76 -18.01 -19.62
C LYS A 669 55.10 -19.13 -18.63
N PHE A 670 54.54 -20.32 -18.83
CA PHE A 670 54.78 -21.47 -17.95
C PHE A 670 56.02 -22.28 -18.29
N PHE A 671 56.43 -22.29 -19.57
CA PHE A 671 57.72 -22.86 -19.96
C PHE A 671 58.88 -22.17 -19.21
N ASP A 672 58.77 -20.85 -19.00
CA ASP A 672 59.75 -20.07 -18.24
C ASP A 672 59.75 -20.39 -16.73
N ALA A 673 58.66 -20.93 -16.18
CA ALA A 673 58.50 -21.21 -14.74
C ALA A 673 58.97 -22.61 -14.30
N GLN A 674 59.16 -23.57 -15.23
CA GLN A 674 59.52 -24.98 -14.96
C GLN A 674 58.66 -25.69 -13.89
N ASP A 675 57.37 -25.33 -13.78
CA ASP A 675 56.48 -25.81 -12.72
C ASP A 675 55.41 -26.77 -13.26
N VAL A 676 55.31 -27.94 -12.64
CA VAL A 676 54.49 -29.09 -13.05
C VAL A 676 53.02 -28.95 -12.64
N ASP A 677 52.73 -28.04 -11.70
CA ASP A 677 51.38 -27.77 -11.22
C ASP A 677 50.46 -27.19 -12.32
N TRP A 678 51.04 -26.77 -13.45
CA TRP A 678 50.35 -26.14 -14.58
C TRP A 678 49.84 -27.08 -15.68
N LEU A 679 50.22 -28.37 -15.64
CA LEU A 679 49.88 -29.33 -16.69
C LEU A 679 48.36 -29.57 -16.80
N LEU A 680 47.65 -29.62 -15.67
CA LEU A 680 46.21 -29.84 -15.62
C LEU A 680 45.41 -28.66 -16.22
N PRO A 681 45.62 -27.39 -15.79
CA PRO A 681 44.93 -26.24 -16.39
C PRO A 681 45.20 -26.10 -17.89
N VAL A 682 46.45 -26.29 -18.35
CA VAL A 682 46.80 -26.22 -19.78
C VAL A 682 46.04 -27.27 -20.59
N THR A 683 45.96 -28.51 -20.08
CA THR A 683 45.20 -29.60 -20.71
C THR A 683 43.71 -29.27 -20.81
N GLU A 684 43.13 -28.72 -19.73
CA GLU A 684 41.71 -28.34 -19.73
C GLU A 684 41.39 -27.20 -20.69
N MET A 685 42.26 -26.19 -20.80
CA MET A 685 42.09 -25.09 -21.76
C MET A 685 42.23 -25.57 -23.21
N ALA A 686 43.22 -26.41 -23.49
CA ALA A 686 43.42 -27.02 -24.81
C ALA A 686 42.19 -27.82 -25.26
N LEU A 687 41.62 -28.63 -24.37
CA LEU A 687 40.38 -29.36 -24.63
C LEU A 687 39.18 -28.42 -24.92
N GLN A 688 39.13 -27.26 -24.27
CA GLN A 688 38.06 -26.29 -24.46
C GLN A 688 38.19 -25.46 -25.73
N SER A 689 39.42 -25.12 -26.12
CA SER A 689 39.70 -24.42 -27.38
C SER A 689 39.60 -25.34 -28.60
N GLY A 690 39.49 -26.66 -28.40
CA GLY A 690 39.44 -27.66 -29.47
C GLY A 690 40.82 -28.03 -30.01
N ALA A 691 41.90 -27.72 -29.27
CA ALA A 691 43.24 -28.18 -29.56
C ALA A 691 43.33 -29.71 -29.38
N ALA A 692 44.14 -30.38 -30.21
CA ALA A 692 44.40 -31.80 -30.04
C ALA A 692 45.43 -32.01 -28.93
N VAL A 693 45.14 -32.88 -27.97
CA VAL A 693 46.03 -33.16 -26.84
C VAL A 693 46.33 -34.66 -26.80
N SER A 694 47.61 -35.03 -26.66
CA SER A 694 48.06 -36.41 -26.45
C SER A 694 48.91 -36.50 -25.19
N ILE A 695 48.74 -37.57 -24.40
CA ILE A 695 49.49 -37.81 -23.17
C ILE A 695 50.30 -39.09 -23.36
N SER A 696 51.63 -38.99 -23.33
CA SER A 696 52.56 -40.13 -23.30
C SER A 696 53.12 -40.33 -21.89
N LYS A 697 53.87 -41.42 -21.69
CA LYS A 697 54.37 -41.85 -20.37
C LYS A 697 55.15 -40.78 -19.60
N ASP A 698 55.83 -39.88 -20.30
CA ASP A 698 56.68 -38.82 -19.75
C ASP A 698 56.40 -37.43 -20.34
N LYS A 699 55.44 -37.26 -21.25
CA LYS A 699 55.16 -35.98 -21.93
C LYS A 699 53.67 -35.74 -22.19
N LEU A 700 53.28 -34.46 -22.20
CA LEU A 700 52.00 -33.93 -22.66
C LEU A 700 52.24 -33.16 -23.97
N MET A 701 51.53 -33.52 -25.03
CA MET A 701 51.64 -32.93 -26.36
C MET A 701 50.38 -32.12 -26.65
N VAL A 702 50.50 -30.81 -26.86
CA VAL A 702 49.39 -29.91 -27.18
C VAL A 702 49.57 -29.34 -28.59
N TYR A 703 48.59 -29.58 -29.47
CA TYR A 703 48.55 -29.05 -30.83
C TYR A 703 47.58 -27.88 -30.91
N ASP A 704 48.10 -26.66 -30.78
CA ASP A 704 47.34 -25.41 -30.87
C ASP A 704 47.71 -24.65 -32.15
N ASN A 705 46.73 -24.32 -32.99
CA ASN A 705 46.93 -23.57 -34.24
C ASN A 705 48.07 -24.06 -35.16
N GLY A 706 48.38 -25.36 -35.14
CA GLY A 706 49.44 -25.97 -35.96
C GLY A 706 50.84 -25.97 -35.34
N GLU A 707 51.01 -25.42 -34.14
CA GLU A 707 52.23 -25.55 -33.34
C GLU A 707 52.10 -26.73 -32.37
N LEU A 708 53.12 -27.60 -32.34
CA LEU A 708 53.23 -28.72 -31.41
C LEU A 708 54.06 -28.29 -30.21
N ILE A 709 53.48 -28.39 -29.02
CA ILE A 709 54.14 -28.04 -27.76
C ILE A 709 54.25 -29.30 -26.89
N GLU A 710 55.48 -29.68 -26.54
CA GLU A 710 55.79 -30.80 -25.65
C GLU A 710 56.07 -30.31 -24.23
N LEU A 711 55.36 -30.83 -23.23
CA LEU A 711 55.53 -30.50 -21.83
C LEU A 711 55.89 -31.77 -21.03
N PRO A 712 56.93 -31.77 -20.17
CA PRO A 712 57.33 -32.96 -19.42
C PRO A 712 56.33 -33.29 -18.30
N VAL A 713 55.99 -34.57 -18.12
CA VAL A 713 55.14 -35.07 -17.04
C VAL A 713 56.03 -35.75 -15.99
N PRO A 714 56.21 -35.16 -14.80
CA PRO A 714 57.29 -35.49 -13.88
C PRO A 714 57.08 -36.80 -13.10
N ASN A 715 55.84 -37.28 -12.97
CA ASN A 715 55.52 -38.43 -12.14
C ASN A 715 54.25 -39.16 -12.60
N SER A 716 54.16 -40.45 -12.26
CA SER A 716 53.06 -41.33 -12.64
C SER A 716 51.72 -40.96 -11.98
N LYS A 717 51.73 -40.27 -10.84
CA LYS A 717 50.50 -39.81 -10.18
C LYS A 717 49.80 -38.73 -11.01
N LEU A 718 50.54 -37.68 -11.40
CA LEU A 718 50.02 -36.60 -12.24
C LEU A 718 49.65 -37.09 -13.63
N HIS A 719 50.44 -38.02 -14.21
CA HIS A 719 50.08 -38.71 -15.44
C HIS A 719 48.70 -39.38 -15.34
N ASN A 720 48.45 -40.12 -14.26
CA ASN A 720 47.15 -40.78 -14.05
C ASN A 720 46.01 -39.77 -13.84
N GLU A 721 46.24 -38.69 -13.09
CA GLU A 721 45.27 -37.60 -12.90
C GLU A 721 44.91 -36.89 -14.23
N LEU A 722 45.91 -36.64 -15.09
CA LEU A 722 45.70 -36.05 -16.42
C LEU A 722 44.91 -36.99 -17.35
N VAL A 723 45.27 -38.28 -17.38
CA VAL A 723 44.56 -39.29 -18.19
C VAL A 723 43.12 -39.44 -17.72
N GLU A 724 42.88 -39.45 -16.40
CA GLU A 724 41.54 -39.53 -15.82
C GLU A 724 40.70 -38.28 -16.16
N SER A 725 41.28 -37.08 -15.99
CA SER A 725 40.63 -35.80 -16.33
C SER A 725 40.27 -35.73 -17.82
N PHE A 726 41.23 -36.06 -18.70
CA PHE A 726 41.04 -36.10 -20.15
C PHE A 726 39.93 -37.09 -20.54
N THR A 727 39.99 -38.31 -20.00
CA THR A 727 38.99 -39.35 -20.26
C THR A 727 37.60 -38.86 -19.86
N ASN A 728 37.44 -38.34 -18.64
CA ASN A 728 36.16 -37.86 -18.13
C ASN A 728 35.60 -36.69 -18.96
N LYS A 729 36.44 -35.74 -19.38
CA LYS A 729 36.02 -34.60 -20.22
C LYS A 729 35.67 -35.04 -21.65
N ALA A 730 36.43 -35.98 -22.23
CA ALA A 730 36.12 -36.58 -23.53
C ALA A 730 34.78 -37.34 -23.50
N LYS A 731 34.47 -38.07 -22.40
CA LYS A 731 33.13 -38.68 -22.21
C LYS A 731 32.03 -37.62 -22.19
N ALA A 732 32.23 -36.54 -21.41
CA ALA A 732 31.25 -35.48 -21.23
C ALA A 732 30.99 -34.66 -22.51
N LEU A 733 31.98 -34.57 -23.40
CA LEU A 733 31.87 -33.89 -24.70
C LEU A 733 31.47 -34.83 -25.85
N HIS A 734 31.19 -36.11 -25.55
CA HIS A 734 30.94 -37.17 -26.54
C HIS A 734 32.05 -37.29 -27.60
N LEU A 735 33.29 -36.97 -27.23
CA LEU A 735 34.47 -37.02 -28.10
C LEU A 735 35.14 -38.40 -28.10
N PHE A 736 34.40 -39.46 -27.80
CA PHE A 736 34.95 -40.81 -27.79
C PHE A 736 35.32 -41.27 -29.20
N PHE A 737 36.63 -41.38 -29.44
CA PHE A 737 37.17 -42.42 -30.30
C PHE A 737 37.90 -43.40 -29.38
N GLU A 738 37.41 -44.64 -29.29
CA GLU A 738 38.21 -45.73 -28.75
C GLU A 738 39.44 -45.89 -29.65
N ILE A 739 40.63 -45.53 -29.14
CA ILE A 739 41.87 -46.00 -29.73
C ILE A 739 42.10 -47.40 -29.14
N PRO A 740 42.13 -48.46 -29.98
CA PRO A 740 42.40 -49.82 -29.51
C PRO A 740 43.71 -49.85 -28.73
N SER A 741 43.76 -50.66 -27.68
CA SER A 741 44.86 -50.87 -26.72
C SER A 741 46.20 -51.35 -27.31
N ASN A 742 46.40 -51.21 -28.63
CA ASN A 742 47.51 -51.76 -29.39
C ASN A 742 48.33 -50.68 -30.12
N LEU A 743 48.12 -49.40 -29.84
CA LEU A 743 48.92 -48.31 -30.39
C LEU A 743 49.58 -47.53 -29.25
N GLU A 744 50.73 -48.04 -28.80
CA GLU A 744 51.77 -47.22 -28.16
C GLU A 744 52.42 -46.37 -29.27
N ASN A 745 51.87 -45.19 -29.56
CA ASN A 745 52.58 -44.04 -30.14
C ASN A 745 51.67 -42.82 -30.22
#